data_AF-A0A8X8XGK5-F1
#
_entry.id   AF-A0A8X8XGK5-F1
#
_cell.length_a   1.000
_cell.length_b   1.000
_cell.length_c   1.000
_cell.angle_alpha   90.00
_cell.angle_beta   90.00
_cell.angle_gamma   90.00
#
_symmetry.space_group_name_H-M   'P 1'
#
loop_
_entity.id
_entity.type
_entity.pdbx_description
1 polymer ?
#
loop_
_entity_poly.entity_id
_entity_poly.type
_entity_poly.pdbx_seq_one_letter_code
_entity_poly.pdbx_strand_id
1 'polypeptide(L)'
;MTESAEVISAPLLGETSSAADGENSPVEQVALTVPPTDDPSLPVVTFRMWILGAAACVLLSFLNQFFWYRREPLSISSISAQIAVVPLGHLLAAALTRRVFFPGRRWEFSLNPGRFNVKEHVLITIFANSGAANPYSIHIVSAVKLFYGRKMTFWVSLGVVLTTQILGFGWAGLLRRYLVEPAAMWWPQNLVQVSLFRALHEKEVRAKGGMTRNQFFLIAFICSFAYYVFPGYLFPKLTSISWLCWIFSSSIIIQQLGSGLHGLGLGAIGLDWASISSYLGSPLASPWFATANIAVGYIFCVYIVTPIMYGLNVFKARTFPIFSDDLFTSEGQVYNISAIIDSNFHVDLDAYEREGHLYLTTFFATTYGFSFACLTATIVHVLLFHGKDLWVLSKSAFKEKTMDVHTKLMQSYKKVPEWWFLCILFINIAVTLLLCQLNIDQLQLPWWGVLFACALAFFFTLPVGVIAATTNQIPGLNVITEYIIGFLYPGYPVANMCFKVYGYISMKQALVFLQDLKLGHYMKIPPQTMFMAQVVGTLISSVVHLGTAWWLMDTIPNICDRSVLPSSSPWTCPSDHVFYDASVVWGLIGPQRIFGNLGFYSAINWAFLVGAVAPGVVWVAIKAFPGQQWLKHVSVPVMLVSVINMPPATAVNYNSWIIIGFLSGYVAYRYYREWWSRLNYLLSGALDAGLAFMGVFLYLCLGMGHVSLEWWGSVTDGCPLASCPTAKGIVGTTSLDVATPLMEPHQPQSTPKPSSLRWQILRRALLRRPSNSGDSSDNISLEKVSRRTRSGFNLIPCHVVNDGGEDPDSLSKRDVCYRYTLPLPNAPEIFLRQRWEDRVDLNDFEVCNRYNIDNTGLVCQWPSEDVLAYYCMSHLDNFRNKRVIELGSGYGLAGFVIAVAAEALEVVISDGNPQVVDYIQHNININSAALGSTEVKPMILHWDQHVVSDISGSFDIIVASDCTFFKKFHKGLARTIRCLLKEHGPSEALLFSPKRDDSLDKFLLEVEASGMHFTITEAYDAEIWRRHKSIINGDYSWPNYEPDHCYPLLVSITR
;
A
#
# COMPACT_ATOMS: atom_id res chain seq x y z
N MET A 1 30.68 -0.09 -60.93
CA MET A 1 29.36 0.54 -61.11
C MET A 1 28.81 0.86 -59.74
N THR A 2 28.57 2.15 -59.52
CA THR A 2 28.22 2.81 -58.27
C THR A 2 26.72 2.70 -58.00
N GLU A 3 26.34 2.00 -56.94
CA GLU A 3 24.97 2.06 -56.38
C GLU A 3 24.99 2.89 -55.10
N SER A 4 24.28 4.00 -55.18
CA SER A 4 24.16 5.08 -54.20
C SER A 4 23.34 4.67 -52.98
N ALA A 5 23.71 5.26 -51.85
CA ALA A 5 23.16 5.05 -50.52
C ALA A 5 21.66 5.41 -50.41
N GLU A 6 20.83 4.44 -50.02
CA GLU A 6 19.53 4.70 -49.38
C GLU A 6 19.73 4.92 -47.88
N VAL A 7 19.63 6.19 -47.50
CA VAL A 7 19.58 6.68 -46.14
C VAL A 7 18.24 6.28 -45.52
N ILE A 8 18.29 5.74 -44.30
CA ILE A 8 17.12 5.55 -43.43
C ILE A 8 16.61 6.95 -43.05
N SER A 9 15.66 7.47 -43.82
CA SER A 9 14.83 8.61 -43.46
C SER A 9 13.37 8.16 -43.43
N ALA A 10 12.64 8.64 -42.43
CA ALA A 10 11.21 8.46 -42.32
C ALA A 10 10.51 8.97 -43.59
N PRO A 11 9.59 8.22 -44.21
CA PRO A 11 8.88 8.71 -45.38
C PRO A 11 7.70 9.58 -44.93
N LEU A 12 7.80 10.89 -45.17
CA LEU A 12 6.70 11.78 -45.57
C LEU A 12 7.33 13.10 -46.08
N LEU A 13 7.95 13.05 -47.26
CA LEU A 13 8.30 14.23 -48.04
C LEU A 13 7.15 14.51 -49.00
N GLY A 14 6.36 15.54 -48.70
CA GLY A 14 5.64 16.31 -49.70
C GLY A 14 6.52 17.50 -50.07
N GLU A 15 6.95 17.56 -51.32
CA GLU A 15 7.64 18.72 -51.88
C GLU A 15 6.77 19.98 -51.70
N THR A 16 7.25 20.99 -50.97
CA THR A 16 7.05 22.40 -51.35
C THR A 16 8.02 23.35 -50.63
N SER A 17 8.65 24.17 -51.45
CA SER A 17 9.32 25.46 -51.19
C SER A 17 10.68 25.47 -50.48
N SER A 18 11.70 25.63 -51.33
CA SER A 18 12.98 26.25 -51.05
C SER A 18 12.84 27.72 -50.60
N ALA A 19 13.39 28.08 -49.44
CA ALA A 19 14.12 29.33 -49.22
C ALA A 19 14.76 29.34 -47.81
N ALA A 20 16.10 29.36 -47.78
CA ALA A 20 16.98 29.77 -46.68
C ALA A 20 16.66 29.29 -45.25
N ASP A 21 17.28 28.19 -44.76
CA ASP A 21 17.57 28.00 -43.33
C ASP A 21 18.56 26.83 -43.08
N GLY A 22 19.33 26.92 -41.99
CA GLY A 22 20.57 26.15 -41.72
C GLY A 22 20.44 24.63 -41.48
N GLU A 23 21.60 23.97 -41.36
CA GLU A 23 21.74 22.53 -41.11
C GLU A 23 21.00 22.11 -39.81
N ASN A 24 19.99 21.23 -39.91
CA ASN A 24 19.13 20.80 -38.78
C ASN A 24 19.17 19.27 -38.59
N SER A 25 18.66 18.76 -37.46
CA SER A 25 18.69 17.33 -37.11
C SER A 25 17.81 16.49 -38.07
N PRO A 26 18.22 15.26 -38.44
CA PRO A 26 17.42 14.40 -39.32
C PRO A 26 16.15 13.83 -38.66
N VAL A 27 16.05 13.88 -37.32
CA VAL A 27 14.84 13.47 -36.60
C VAL A 27 13.90 14.67 -36.51
N GLU A 28 12.74 14.57 -37.16
CA GLU A 28 11.79 15.67 -37.29
C GLU A 28 11.37 16.25 -35.93
N GLN A 29 11.04 15.39 -34.96
CA GLN A 29 10.61 15.81 -33.62
C GLN A 29 11.71 16.63 -32.90
N VAL A 30 12.98 16.28 -33.11
CA VAL A 30 14.13 17.00 -32.56
C VAL A 30 14.31 18.33 -33.29
N ALA A 31 14.28 18.32 -34.63
CA ALA A 31 14.42 19.51 -35.47
C ALA A 31 13.38 20.62 -35.15
N LEU A 32 12.16 20.21 -34.76
CA LEU A 32 11.08 21.12 -34.37
C LEU A 32 11.22 21.68 -32.94
N THR A 33 11.85 20.90 -32.04
CA THR A 33 11.83 21.17 -30.60
C THR A 33 13.16 21.73 -30.08
N VAL A 34 14.29 21.33 -30.64
CA VAL A 34 15.63 21.67 -30.14
C VAL A 34 16.27 22.73 -31.03
N PRO A 35 16.70 23.90 -30.48
CA PRO A 35 17.33 24.93 -31.29
C PRO A 35 18.74 24.51 -31.77
N PRO A 36 19.12 24.81 -33.03
CA PRO A 36 20.45 24.52 -33.58
C PRO A 36 21.51 25.58 -33.21
N THR A 37 21.28 26.35 -32.15
CA THR A 37 22.17 27.45 -31.70
C THR A 37 22.66 27.22 -30.27
N ASP A 38 23.78 27.87 -29.91
CA ASP A 38 24.35 27.82 -28.56
C ASP A 38 25.07 29.14 -28.21
N ASP A 39 25.06 29.51 -26.92
CA ASP A 39 25.87 30.57 -26.34
C ASP A 39 26.81 29.98 -25.27
N PRO A 40 28.10 29.76 -25.60
CA PRO A 40 29.09 29.22 -24.66
C PRO A 40 29.46 30.14 -23.50
N SER A 41 29.08 31.42 -23.53
CA SER A 41 29.46 32.40 -22.50
C SER A 41 28.56 32.36 -21.25
N LEU A 42 27.40 31.70 -21.33
CA LEU A 42 26.44 31.65 -20.24
C LEU A 42 26.99 30.89 -19.02
N PRO A 43 26.85 31.44 -17.79
CA PRO A 43 27.33 30.77 -16.58
C PRO A 43 26.46 29.57 -16.24
N VAL A 44 27.12 28.43 -16.01
CA VAL A 44 26.48 27.13 -15.81
C VAL A 44 26.51 26.70 -14.34
N VAL A 45 27.70 26.67 -13.73
CA VAL A 45 27.89 26.33 -12.31
C VAL A 45 27.80 27.60 -11.47
N THR A 46 26.62 27.87 -10.93
CA THR A 46 26.37 29.05 -10.08
C THR A 46 26.09 28.64 -8.64
N PHE A 47 26.22 29.57 -7.70
CA PHE A 47 25.81 29.33 -6.31
C PHE A 47 24.32 28.97 -6.20
N ARG A 48 23.47 29.61 -7.02
CA ARG A 48 22.04 29.31 -7.11
C ARG A 48 21.78 27.88 -7.56
N MET A 49 22.55 27.40 -8.55
CA MET A 49 22.44 26.04 -9.04
C MET A 49 22.63 25.02 -7.91
N TRP A 50 23.65 25.20 -7.07
CA TRP A 50 23.91 24.31 -5.94
C TRP A 50 22.79 24.32 -4.90
N ILE A 51 22.34 25.50 -4.46
CA ILE A 51 21.30 25.59 -3.43
C ILE A 51 19.96 25.09 -3.94
N LEU A 52 19.49 25.60 -5.08
CA LEU A 52 18.19 25.23 -5.62
C LEU A 52 18.18 23.78 -6.10
N GLY A 53 19.28 23.30 -6.69
CA GLY A 53 19.47 21.91 -7.10
C GLY A 53 19.43 20.95 -5.92
N ALA A 54 20.27 21.18 -4.90
CA ALA A 54 20.29 20.32 -3.71
C ALA A 54 18.94 20.34 -2.98
N ALA A 55 18.33 21.52 -2.81
CA ALA A 55 17.02 21.63 -2.17
C ALA A 55 15.91 20.89 -2.94
N ALA A 56 15.87 21.05 -4.28
CA ALA A 56 14.92 20.33 -5.12
C ALA A 56 15.14 18.80 -5.07
N CYS A 57 16.41 18.36 -5.08
CA CYS A 57 16.76 16.95 -4.94
C CYS A 57 16.27 16.38 -3.61
N VAL A 58 16.55 17.05 -2.49
CA VAL A 58 16.11 16.63 -1.14
C VAL A 58 14.59 16.57 -1.06
N LEU A 59 13.90 17.62 -1.50
CA LEU A 59 12.44 17.70 -1.41
C LEU A 59 11.75 16.62 -2.25
N LEU A 60 12.18 16.44 -3.50
CA LEU A 60 11.61 15.40 -4.36
C LEU A 60 11.90 14.00 -3.84
N SER A 61 13.10 13.77 -3.29
CA SER A 61 13.46 12.46 -2.72
C SER A 61 12.58 12.12 -1.52
N PHE A 62 12.33 13.10 -0.65
CA PHE A 62 11.45 12.93 0.50
C PHE A 62 10.01 12.63 0.05
N LEU A 63 9.44 13.48 -0.82
CA LEU A 63 8.05 13.35 -1.23
C LEU A 63 7.79 12.04 -1.99
N ASN A 64 8.65 11.70 -2.96
CA ASN A 64 8.47 10.47 -3.74
C ASN A 64 8.61 9.21 -2.89
N GLN A 65 9.55 9.17 -1.94
CA GLN A 65 9.64 8.04 -1.02
C GLN A 65 8.45 7.98 -0.05
N PHE A 66 7.97 9.14 0.41
CA PHE A 66 6.85 9.21 1.34
C PHE A 66 5.54 8.67 0.73
N PHE A 67 5.24 9.07 -0.50
CA PHE A 67 4.04 8.60 -1.20
C PHE A 67 4.17 7.16 -1.72
N TRP A 68 5.38 6.60 -1.78
CA TRP A 68 5.63 5.28 -2.36
C TRP A 68 4.96 4.12 -1.63
N TYR A 69 4.95 4.13 -0.29
CA TYR A 69 4.33 3.06 0.51
C TYR A 69 2.80 3.12 0.52
N ARG A 70 2.20 4.08 -0.18
CA ARG A 70 0.75 4.23 -0.22
C ARG A 70 0.10 3.30 -1.23
N ARG A 71 -1.20 3.04 -1.03
CA ARG A 71 -2.08 2.24 -1.88
C ARG A 71 -2.11 2.77 -3.32
N GLU A 72 -2.20 4.09 -3.45
CA GLU A 72 -2.11 4.80 -4.73
C GLU A 72 -0.91 5.76 -4.66
N PRO A 73 0.28 5.33 -5.12
CA PRO A 73 1.48 6.14 -5.00
C PRO A 73 1.46 7.32 -5.98
N LEU A 74 1.67 8.53 -5.46
CA LEU A 74 1.87 9.73 -6.28
C LEU A 74 3.36 9.86 -6.63
N SER A 75 3.70 9.85 -7.93
CA SER A 75 5.05 10.16 -8.40
C SER A 75 5.14 11.62 -8.84
N ILE A 76 6.08 12.35 -8.22
CA ILE A 76 6.37 13.75 -8.54
C ILE A 76 7.61 13.81 -9.40
N SER A 77 7.43 14.16 -10.66
CA SER A 77 8.52 14.31 -11.61
C SER A 77 9.34 15.58 -11.37
N SER A 78 10.54 15.63 -11.92
CA SER A 78 11.42 16.80 -11.91
C SER A 78 10.86 18.03 -12.63
N ILE A 79 9.84 17.85 -13.47
CA ILE A 79 9.14 18.95 -14.16
C ILE A 79 8.56 19.93 -13.13
N SER A 80 8.07 19.42 -11.98
CA SER A 80 7.57 20.25 -10.89
C SER A 80 8.65 21.16 -10.31
N ALA A 81 9.87 20.64 -10.15
CA ALA A 81 11.02 21.43 -9.73
C ALA A 81 11.45 22.43 -10.81
N GLN A 82 11.45 22.03 -12.08
CA GLN A 82 11.72 22.92 -13.22
C GLN A 82 10.78 24.13 -13.24
N ILE A 83 9.54 24.02 -12.75
CA ILE A 83 8.61 25.15 -12.66
C ILE A 83 8.81 25.94 -11.37
N ALA A 84 8.89 25.25 -10.22
CA ALA A 84 9.04 25.87 -8.91
C ALA A 84 10.29 26.75 -8.80
N VAL A 85 11.37 26.33 -9.47
CA VAL A 85 12.68 26.98 -9.40
C VAL A 85 12.73 28.31 -10.17
N VAL A 86 11.89 28.53 -11.19
CA VAL A 86 11.92 29.77 -12.00
C VAL A 86 11.74 31.03 -11.15
N PRO A 87 10.65 31.20 -10.35
CA PRO A 87 10.49 32.38 -9.52
C PRO A 87 11.60 32.51 -8.47
N LEU A 88 12.04 31.40 -7.88
CA LEU A 88 13.11 31.37 -6.88
C LEU A 88 14.48 31.76 -7.48
N GLY A 89 14.76 31.32 -8.70
CA GLY A 89 15.98 31.63 -9.45
C GLY A 89 16.05 33.11 -9.80
N HIS A 90 14.95 33.71 -10.26
CA HIS A 90 14.85 35.15 -10.48
C HIS A 90 14.96 35.96 -9.19
N LEU A 91 14.30 35.50 -8.11
CA LEU A 91 14.39 36.14 -6.79
C LEU A 91 15.82 36.14 -6.26
N LEU A 92 16.51 35.00 -6.29
CA LEU A 92 17.91 34.91 -5.88
C LEU A 92 18.84 35.71 -6.80
N ALA A 93 18.56 35.78 -8.10
CA ALA A 93 19.31 36.64 -9.02
C ALA A 93 19.09 38.14 -8.75
N ALA A 94 17.97 38.53 -8.14
CA ALA A 94 17.71 39.91 -7.70
C ALA A 94 18.31 40.21 -6.31
N ALA A 95 18.26 39.23 -5.39
CA ALA A 95 18.67 39.42 -3.99
C ALA A 95 20.18 39.22 -3.74
N LEU A 96 20.84 38.30 -4.46
CA LEU A 96 22.24 37.97 -4.22
C LEU A 96 23.20 39.03 -4.76
N THR A 97 24.26 39.30 -4.00
CA THR A 97 25.30 40.28 -4.38
C THR A 97 26.11 39.82 -5.59
N ARG A 98 26.43 40.77 -6.48
CA ARG A 98 27.34 40.57 -7.62
C ARG A 98 28.82 40.71 -7.23
N ARG A 99 29.12 40.95 -5.95
CA ARG A 99 30.48 41.11 -5.45
C ARG A 99 31.32 39.87 -5.80
N VAL A 100 32.48 40.11 -6.39
CA VAL A 100 33.48 39.08 -6.65
C VAL A 100 34.27 38.84 -5.36
N PHE A 101 34.28 37.60 -4.90
CA PHE A 101 35.06 37.14 -3.75
C PHE A 101 36.40 36.61 -4.24
N PHE A 102 37.47 36.91 -3.50
CA PHE A 102 38.86 36.50 -3.81
C PHE A 102 39.35 36.87 -5.24
N PRO A 103 39.27 38.15 -5.64
CA PRO A 103 39.68 38.57 -6.97
C PRO A 103 41.18 38.27 -7.21
N GLY A 104 41.49 37.70 -8.38
CA GLY A 104 42.87 37.38 -8.79
C GLY A 104 43.47 36.11 -8.18
N ARG A 105 42.69 35.32 -7.41
CA ARG A 105 43.11 34.01 -6.88
C ARG A 105 42.44 32.87 -7.64
N ARG A 106 42.98 31.65 -7.52
CA ARG A 106 42.40 30.43 -8.14
C ARG A 106 40.95 30.13 -7.70
N TRP A 107 40.51 30.70 -6.58
CA TRP A 107 39.19 30.49 -5.98
C TRP A 107 38.28 31.72 -6.13
N GLU A 108 38.48 32.52 -7.18
CA GLU A 108 37.62 33.66 -7.49
C GLU A 108 36.20 33.17 -7.83
N PHE A 109 35.18 33.69 -7.14
CA PHE A 109 33.78 33.40 -7.49
C PHE A 109 32.85 34.56 -7.14
N SER A 110 31.68 34.59 -7.78
CA SER A 110 30.59 35.51 -7.46
C SER A 110 29.35 34.72 -7.06
N LEU A 111 28.64 35.20 -6.03
CA LEU A 111 27.34 34.62 -5.64
C LEU A 111 26.25 34.88 -6.70
N ASN A 112 26.43 35.92 -7.50
CA ASN A 112 25.52 36.30 -8.58
C ASN A 112 26.31 36.67 -9.85
N PRO A 113 26.71 35.67 -10.66
CA PRO A 113 27.49 35.90 -11.88
C PRO A 113 26.68 36.53 -13.01
N GLY A 114 25.35 36.59 -12.92
CA GLY A 114 24.49 37.11 -13.97
C GLY A 114 23.01 36.80 -13.73
N ARG A 115 22.17 37.16 -14.70
CA ARG A 115 20.74 36.84 -14.69
C ARG A 115 20.52 35.33 -14.65
N PHE A 116 19.38 34.92 -14.08
CA PHE A 116 18.97 33.51 -14.09
C PHE A 116 18.82 33.03 -15.55
N ASN A 117 19.57 32.01 -15.93
CA ASN A 117 19.64 31.54 -17.32
C ASN A 117 19.24 30.07 -17.48
N VAL A 118 19.03 29.64 -18.72
CA VAL A 118 18.56 28.27 -19.02
C VAL A 118 19.58 27.19 -18.65
N LYS A 119 20.89 27.44 -18.77
CA LYS A 119 21.91 26.42 -18.50
C LYS A 119 22.05 26.09 -17.02
N GLU A 120 22.05 27.10 -16.15
CA GLU A 120 22.01 26.87 -14.70
C GLU A 120 20.69 26.20 -14.28
N HIS A 121 19.57 26.52 -14.95
CA HIS A 121 18.27 25.90 -14.69
C HIS A 121 18.19 24.42 -15.08
N VAL A 122 18.80 24.04 -16.21
CA VAL A 122 18.91 22.65 -16.63
C VAL A 122 19.65 21.82 -15.58
N LEU A 123 20.76 22.33 -15.03
CA LEU A 123 21.48 21.60 -13.98
C LEU A 123 20.71 21.46 -12.68
N ILE A 124 19.96 22.49 -12.26
CA ILE A 124 19.05 22.37 -11.11
C ILE A 124 18.04 21.23 -11.35
N THR A 125 17.54 21.11 -12.58
CA THR A 125 16.60 20.06 -12.97
C THR A 125 17.26 18.68 -13.02
N ILE A 126 18.56 18.57 -13.33
CA ILE A 126 19.30 17.30 -13.22
C ILE A 126 19.44 16.83 -11.76
N PHE A 127 19.69 17.75 -10.83
CA PHE A 127 19.60 17.43 -9.39
C PHE A 127 18.19 16.96 -9.02
N ALA A 128 17.17 17.64 -9.52
CA ALA A 128 15.77 17.26 -9.31
C ALA A 128 15.43 15.89 -9.94
N ASN A 129 15.93 15.56 -11.13
CA ASN A 129 15.78 14.24 -11.77
C ASN A 129 16.30 13.14 -10.85
N SER A 130 17.46 13.36 -10.24
CA SER A 130 18.06 12.41 -9.29
C SER A 130 17.16 12.18 -8.07
N GLY A 131 16.50 13.24 -7.57
CA GLY A 131 15.57 13.14 -6.44
C GLY A 131 14.17 12.65 -6.80
N ALA A 132 13.76 12.73 -8.07
CA ALA A 132 12.45 12.25 -8.52
C ALA A 132 12.39 10.72 -8.69
N ALA A 133 13.55 10.06 -8.82
CA ALA A 133 13.63 8.63 -9.05
C ALA A 133 13.83 7.84 -7.75
N ASN A 134 12.79 7.12 -7.31
CA ASN A 134 12.86 6.24 -6.13
C ASN A 134 13.91 5.12 -6.32
N PRO A 135 14.87 4.95 -5.40
CA PRO A 135 15.84 3.86 -5.44
C PRO A 135 15.18 2.50 -5.24
N TYR A 136 15.13 1.70 -6.30
CA TYR A 136 14.53 0.35 -6.29
C TYR A 136 15.19 -0.62 -5.29
N SER A 137 16.44 -0.36 -4.88
CA SER A 137 17.13 -1.13 -3.83
C SER A 137 16.46 -1.02 -2.45
N ILE A 138 15.64 0.01 -2.21
CA ILE A 138 14.87 0.15 -0.96
C ILE A 138 13.87 -0.98 -0.79
N HIS A 139 13.37 -1.56 -1.89
CA HIS A 139 12.51 -2.74 -1.82
C HIS A 139 13.18 -3.95 -1.15
N ILE A 140 14.51 -4.10 -1.26
CA ILE A 140 15.25 -5.14 -0.52
C ILE A 140 15.11 -4.86 0.98
N VAL A 141 15.27 -3.59 1.38
CA VAL A 141 15.17 -3.17 2.77
C VAL A 141 13.76 -3.42 3.32
N SER A 142 12.73 -3.01 2.57
CA SER A 142 11.33 -3.27 2.93
C SER A 142 11.04 -4.77 3.02
N ALA A 143 11.44 -5.56 2.01
CA ALA A 143 11.21 -7.00 1.97
C ALA A 143 11.85 -7.72 3.16
N VAL A 144 13.13 -7.45 3.44
CA VAL A 144 13.87 -8.09 4.53
C VAL A 144 13.34 -7.66 5.90
N LYS A 145 13.06 -6.36 6.10
CA LYS A 145 12.67 -5.81 7.41
C LYS A 145 11.20 -6.00 7.73
N LEU A 146 10.30 -5.73 6.78
CA LEU A 146 8.85 -5.71 7.02
C LEU A 146 8.19 -7.06 6.73
N PHE A 147 8.49 -7.68 5.58
CA PHE A 147 7.80 -8.89 5.14
C PHE A 147 8.42 -10.16 5.71
N TYR A 148 9.75 -10.29 5.65
CA TYR A 148 10.47 -11.44 6.21
C TYR A 148 10.79 -11.30 7.70
N GLY A 149 10.60 -10.12 8.31
CA GLY A 149 10.87 -9.88 9.73
C GLY A 149 12.34 -10.08 10.15
N ARG A 150 13.29 -9.98 9.21
CA ARG A 150 14.72 -10.18 9.46
C ARG A 150 15.42 -8.85 9.75
N LYS A 151 16.55 -8.93 10.47
CA LYS A 151 17.35 -7.75 10.83
C LYS A 151 18.23 -7.34 9.65
N MET A 152 18.12 -6.10 9.20
CA MET A 152 19.10 -5.45 8.32
C MET A 152 19.48 -4.11 8.90
N THR A 153 20.78 -3.77 8.88
CA THR A 153 21.26 -2.52 9.46
C THR A 153 21.13 -1.34 8.48
N PHE A 154 21.02 -0.13 9.02
CA PHE A 154 20.95 1.09 8.21
C PHE A 154 22.17 1.26 7.31
N TRP A 155 23.38 0.99 7.83
CA TRP A 155 24.63 1.18 7.08
C TRP A 155 24.82 0.18 5.94
N VAL A 156 24.40 -1.08 6.14
CA VAL A 156 24.40 -2.08 5.06
C VAL A 156 23.39 -1.67 3.99
N SER A 157 22.18 -1.26 4.41
CA SER A 157 21.15 -0.75 3.51
C SER A 157 21.63 0.45 2.70
N LEU A 158 22.31 1.41 3.35
CA LEU A 158 22.89 2.58 2.70
C LEU A 158 23.99 2.20 1.71
N GLY A 159 24.85 1.25 2.06
CA GLY A 159 25.86 0.71 1.15
C GLY A 159 25.25 0.09 -0.10
N VAL A 160 24.18 -0.71 0.04
CA VAL A 160 23.47 -1.32 -1.10
C VAL A 160 22.81 -0.24 -1.96
N VAL A 161 22.11 0.71 -1.36
CA VAL A 161 21.48 1.81 -2.10
C VAL A 161 22.53 2.63 -2.87
N LEU A 162 23.60 3.08 -2.22
CA LEU A 162 24.63 3.90 -2.88
C LEU A 162 25.35 3.16 -4.00
N THR A 163 25.76 1.91 -3.77
CA THR A 163 26.49 1.14 -4.78
C THR A 163 25.61 0.88 -6.00
N THR A 164 24.37 0.42 -5.81
CA THR A 164 23.43 0.11 -6.90
C THR A 164 23.09 1.32 -7.75
N GLN A 165 22.90 2.50 -7.14
CA GLN A 165 22.55 3.73 -7.87
C GLN A 165 23.71 4.27 -8.73
N ILE A 166 24.96 4.05 -8.31
CA ILE A 166 26.14 4.60 -8.99
C ILE A 166 26.77 3.61 -9.98
N LEU A 167 26.59 2.30 -9.78
CA LEU A 167 27.27 1.26 -10.57
C LEU A 167 27.03 1.41 -12.08
N GLY A 168 25.80 1.74 -12.49
CA GLY A 168 25.42 1.95 -13.89
C GLY A 168 26.17 3.10 -14.57
N PHE A 169 26.59 4.12 -13.82
CA PHE A 169 27.29 5.28 -14.41
C PHE A 169 28.62 4.86 -15.01
N GLY A 170 29.26 3.83 -14.46
CA GLY A 170 30.54 3.31 -14.94
C GLY A 170 30.52 2.87 -16.41
N TRP A 171 29.59 2.01 -16.81
CA TRP A 171 29.50 1.59 -18.21
C TRP A 171 28.61 2.48 -19.09
N ALA A 172 27.76 3.34 -18.50
CA ALA A 172 27.08 4.39 -19.25
C ALA A 172 28.08 5.25 -20.04
N GLY A 173 29.21 5.60 -19.43
CA GLY A 173 30.29 6.35 -20.11
C GLY A 173 30.82 5.67 -21.37
N LEU A 174 30.94 4.34 -21.35
CA LEU A 174 31.39 3.52 -22.49
C LEU A 174 30.35 3.48 -23.62
N LEU A 175 29.07 3.57 -23.25
CA LEU A 175 27.94 3.48 -24.18
C LEU A 175 27.45 4.83 -24.72
N ARG A 176 27.95 5.96 -24.20
CA ARG A 176 27.55 7.32 -24.63
C ARG A 176 27.66 7.53 -26.14
N ARG A 177 28.68 6.94 -26.76
CA ARG A 177 28.95 7.08 -28.19
C ARG A 177 27.86 6.41 -29.04
N TYR A 178 27.25 5.35 -28.53
CA TYR A 178 26.19 4.61 -29.23
C TYR A 178 24.81 5.21 -28.96
N LEU A 179 24.58 5.73 -27.74
CA LEU A 179 23.24 6.10 -27.28
C LEU A 179 22.99 7.62 -27.15
N VAL A 180 24.04 8.46 -27.16
CA VAL A 180 23.91 9.92 -27.01
C VAL A 180 24.31 10.67 -28.27
N GLU A 181 25.47 10.35 -28.86
CA GLU A 181 26.00 11.10 -30.01
C GLU A 181 25.14 10.94 -31.30
N PRO A 182 24.62 9.76 -31.66
CA PRO A 182 23.85 9.60 -32.90
C PRO A 182 22.50 10.33 -32.86
N ALA A 183 22.10 10.95 -33.99
CA ALA A 183 20.80 11.62 -34.13
C ALA A 183 19.62 10.65 -33.99
N ALA A 184 19.76 9.42 -34.51
CA ALA A 184 18.70 8.40 -34.47
C ALA A 184 18.31 7.99 -33.03
N MET A 185 19.21 8.18 -32.06
CA MET A 185 18.95 7.95 -30.63
C MET A 185 18.46 9.26 -30.02
N TRP A 186 17.15 9.52 -30.14
CA TRP A 186 16.59 10.85 -29.92
C TRP A 186 15.94 11.06 -28.53
N TRP A 187 15.66 10.00 -27.79
CA TRP A 187 15.15 10.03 -26.41
C TRP A 187 13.87 10.88 -26.24
N PRO A 188 12.69 10.33 -26.60
CA PRO A 188 11.45 11.10 -26.73
C PRO A 188 11.07 11.89 -25.48
N GLN A 189 11.20 11.28 -24.30
CA GLN A 189 10.90 11.92 -23.02
C GLN A 189 11.66 13.23 -22.77
N ASN A 190 12.88 13.37 -23.29
CA ASN A 190 13.67 14.60 -23.10
C ASN A 190 13.07 15.81 -23.83
N LEU A 191 12.30 15.59 -24.89
CA LEU A 191 11.66 16.68 -25.63
C LEU A 191 10.62 17.42 -24.80
N VAL A 192 9.98 16.75 -23.83
CA VAL A 192 9.09 17.39 -22.85
C VAL A 192 9.85 18.43 -22.04
N GLN A 193 11.00 18.05 -21.47
CA GLN A 193 11.82 18.95 -20.66
C GLN A 193 12.40 20.10 -21.50
N VAL A 194 12.91 19.80 -22.70
CA VAL A 194 13.42 20.84 -23.63
C VAL A 194 12.32 21.84 -23.98
N SER A 195 11.15 21.37 -24.38
CA SER A 195 10.01 22.23 -24.74
C SER A 195 9.62 23.15 -23.59
N LEU A 196 9.63 22.64 -22.35
CA LEU A 196 9.33 23.44 -21.17
C LEU A 196 10.42 24.48 -20.85
N PHE A 197 11.71 24.13 -20.94
CA PHE A 197 12.80 25.11 -20.76
C PHE A 197 12.68 26.26 -21.74
N ARG A 198 12.35 25.95 -23.00
CA ARG A 198 12.13 26.95 -24.04
C ARG A 198 10.94 27.84 -23.70
N ALA A 199 9.80 27.27 -23.31
CA ALA A 199 8.62 28.04 -22.93
C ALA A 199 8.87 29.00 -21.75
N LEU A 200 9.75 28.63 -20.81
CA LEU A 200 10.07 29.41 -19.60
C LEU A 200 11.15 30.48 -19.82
N HIS A 201 12.12 30.25 -20.71
CA HIS A 201 13.28 31.15 -20.90
C HIS A 201 13.28 31.92 -22.22
N GLU A 202 12.68 31.39 -23.30
CA GLU A 202 12.63 32.07 -24.60
C GLU A 202 11.52 33.13 -24.64
N LYS A 203 11.83 34.32 -25.14
CA LYS A 203 10.83 35.35 -25.40
C LYS A 203 10.19 35.09 -26.77
N GLU A 204 8.96 34.60 -26.77
CA GLU A 204 8.21 34.37 -28.02
C GLU A 204 7.61 35.68 -28.55
N VAL A 205 7.84 35.98 -29.83
CA VAL A 205 7.19 37.10 -30.51
C VAL A 205 5.74 36.72 -30.79
N ARG A 206 4.79 37.51 -30.27
CA ARG A 206 3.36 37.23 -30.37
C ARG A 206 2.88 37.36 -31.82
N ALA A 207 2.42 36.26 -32.41
CA ALA A 207 1.62 36.32 -33.64
C ALA A 207 0.30 37.06 -33.37
N LYS A 208 -0.11 37.99 -34.23
CA LYS A 208 -1.35 38.78 -34.05
C LYS A 208 -2.55 37.83 -33.85
N GLY A 209 -3.23 37.95 -32.70
CA GLY A 209 -4.39 37.12 -32.34
C GLY A 209 -4.07 35.74 -31.72
N GLY A 210 -2.82 35.30 -31.68
CA GLY A 210 -2.42 34.01 -31.12
C GLY A 210 -2.04 34.06 -29.63
N MET A 211 -2.15 32.91 -28.96
CA MET A 211 -1.66 32.67 -27.59
C MET A 211 -0.17 32.28 -27.61
N THR A 212 0.60 32.72 -26.62
CA THR A 212 2.01 32.32 -26.45
C THR A 212 2.13 30.94 -25.80
N ARG A 213 3.28 30.28 -25.96
CA ARG A 213 3.59 28.99 -25.30
C ARG A 213 3.44 29.12 -23.79
N ASN A 214 4.01 30.16 -23.19
CA ASN A 214 3.92 30.39 -21.75
C ASN A 214 2.47 30.59 -21.26
N GLN A 215 1.65 31.34 -22.01
CA GLN A 215 0.22 31.50 -21.69
C GLN A 215 -0.55 30.18 -21.76
N PHE A 216 -0.33 29.40 -22.83
CA PHE A 216 -0.94 28.08 -22.96
C PHE A 216 -0.55 27.16 -21.80
N PHE A 217 0.75 27.12 -21.48
CA PHE A 217 1.29 26.34 -20.38
C PHE A 217 0.61 26.69 -19.05
N LEU A 218 0.53 27.99 -18.72
CA LEU A 218 -0.08 28.43 -17.47
C LEU A 218 -1.57 28.07 -17.38
N ILE A 219 -2.31 28.22 -18.49
CA ILE A 219 -3.73 27.83 -18.55
C ILE A 219 -3.87 26.32 -18.34
N ALA A 220 -3.13 25.51 -19.09
CA ALA A 220 -3.17 24.05 -18.98
C ALA A 220 -2.76 23.58 -17.57
N PHE A 221 -1.76 24.22 -16.97
CA PHE A 221 -1.30 23.96 -15.61
C PHE A 221 -2.39 24.24 -14.58
N ILE A 222 -3.03 25.42 -14.65
CA ILE A 222 -4.12 25.80 -13.73
C ILE A 222 -5.32 24.87 -13.91
N CYS A 223 -5.68 24.52 -15.15
CA CYS A 223 -6.75 23.58 -15.43
C CYS A 223 -6.44 22.20 -14.84
N SER A 224 -5.22 21.69 -15.00
CA SER A 224 -4.81 20.40 -14.44
C SER A 224 -4.80 20.43 -12.90
N PHE A 225 -4.28 21.51 -12.31
CA PHE A 225 -4.26 21.73 -10.87
C PHE A 225 -5.68 21.73 -10.30
N ALA A 226 -6.59 22.51 -10.89
CA ALA A 226 -7.98 22.58 -10.45
C ALA A 226 -8.74 21.28 -10.70
N TYR A 227 -8.50 20.62 -11.83
CA TYR A 227 -9.18 19.37 -12.17
C TYR A 227 -8.82 18.23 -11.22
N TYR A 228 -7.57 18.13 -10.78
CA TYR A 228 -7.14 17.01 -9.92
C TYR A 228 -7.82 16.99 -8.53
N VAL A 229 -8.43 18.10 -8.08
CA VAL A 229 -9.29 18.12 -6.88
C VAL A 229 -10.41 17.06 -6.96
N PHE A 230 -10.94 16.83 -8.16
CA PHE A 230 -12.01 15.86 -8.37
C PHE A 230 -11.51 14.43 -8.18
N PRO A 231 -10.67 13.84 -9.04
CA PRO A 231 -10.21 12.47 -8.87
C PRO A 231 -9.34 12.26 -7.62
N GLY A 232 -8.61 13.29 -7.17
CA GLY A 232 -7.71 13.18 -6.01
C GLY A 232 -8.39 13.27 -4.65
N TYR A 233 -9.64 13.77 -4.57
CA TYR A 233 -10.32 13.95 -3.28
C TYR A 233 -11.85 13.86 -3.36
N LEU A 234 -12.51 14.67 -4.20
CA LEU A 234 -13.97 14.75 -4.20
C LEU A 234 -14.65 13.52 -4.81
N PHE A 235 -14.11 13.00 -5.90
CA PHE A 235 -14.66 11.91 -6.70
C PHE A 235 -13.55 10.92 -7.14
N PRO A 236 -12.95 10.15 -6.20
CA PRO A 236 -11.98 9.10 -6.52
C PRO A 236 -12.43 8.12 -7.60
N LYS A 237 -13.74 7.88 -7.76
CA LYS A 237 -14.29 7.02 -8.83
C LYS A 237 -13.92 7.45 -10.25
N LEU A 238 -13.46 8.69 -10.49
CA LEU A 238 -12.93 9.13 -11.78
C LEU A 238 -11.62 8.41 -12.17
N THR A 239 -10.91 7.80 -11.21
CA THR A 239 -9.67 7.06 -11.47
C THR A 239 -9.91 5.74 -12.19
N SER A 240 -11.08 5.11 -11.98
CA SER A 240 -11.50 3.93 -12.71
C SER A 240 -13.01 3.89 -12.90
N ILE A 241 -13.45 4.20 -14.12
CA ILE A 241 -14.85 4.11 -14.55
C ILE A 241 -15.07 2.77 -15.27
N SER A 242 -15.51 1.78 -14.50
CA SER A 242 -15.83 0.43 -15.00
C SER A 242 -17.33 0.28 -15.25
N TRP A 243 -17.82 0.91 -16.33
CA TRP A 243 -19.24 0.99 -16.66
C TRP A 243 -19.93 -0.38 -16.84
N LEU A 244 -19.20 -1.40 -17.30
CA LEU A 244 -19.74 -2.77 -17.42
C LEU A 244 -20.17 -3.35 -16.07
N CYS A 245 -19.45 -3.04 -14.99
CA CYS A 245 -19.82 -3.47 -13.65
C CYS A 245 -21.10 -2.79 -13.15
N TRP A 246 -21.41 -1.59 -13.63
CA TRP A 246 -22.63 -0.87 -13.25
C TRP A 246 -23.87 -1.44 -13.93
N ILE A 247 -23.73 -1.91 -15.18
CA ILE A 247 -24.82 -2.55 -15.92
C ILE A 247 -25.10 -3.97 -15.38
N PHE A 248 -24.04 -4.72 -15.03
CA PHE A 248 -24.14 -6.12 -14.62
C PHE A 248 -23.55 -6.37 -13.23
N SER A 249 -24.22 -5.86 -12.19
CA SER A 249 -23.74 -5.91 -10.80
C SER A 249 -23.77 -7.31 -10.16
N SER A 250 -24.42 -8.31 -10.75
CA SER A 250 -24.55 -9.66 -10.18
C SER A 250 -23.67 -10.74 -10.81
N SER A 251 -23.00 -10.45 -11.94
CA SER A 251 -22.22 -11.45 -12.68
C SER A 251 -20.73 -11.35 -12.37
N ILE A 252 -20.15 -12.40 -11.78
CA ILE A 252 -18.71 -12.52 -11.49
C ILE A 252 -17.90 -12.36 -12.78
N ILE A 253 -18.28 -13.06 -13.85
CA ILE A 253 -17.55 -13.04 -15.13
C ILE A 253 -17.56 -11.64 -15.73
N ILE A 254 -18.70 -10.94 -15.72
CA ILE A 254 -18.76 -9.60 -16.32
C ILE A 254 -17.97 -8.59 -15.48
N GLN A 255 -17.98 -8.70 -14.15
CA GLN A 255 -17.14 -7.86 -13.30
C GLN A 255 -15.65 -8.15 -13.47
N GLN A 256 -15.25 -9.42 -13.61
CA GLN A 256 -13.88 -9.80 -13.95
C GLN A 256 -13.42 -9.27 -15.31
N LEU A 257 -14.31 -9.25 -16.30
CA LEU A 257 -14.00 -8.68 -17.62
C LEU A 257 -14.00 -7.15 -17.59
N GLY A 258 -14.90 -6.53 -16.84
CA GLY A 258 -15.17 -5.09 -16.89
C GLY A 258 -14.41 -4.24 -15.87
N SER A 259 -13.98 -4.81 -14.75
CA SER A 259 -13.25 -4.10 -13.68
C SER A 259 -11.89 -3.63 -14.16
N GLY A 260 -11.65 -2.32 -14.04
CA GLY A 260 -10.41 -1.66 -14.43
C GLY A 260 -9.27 -1.86 -13.45
N LEU A 261 -9.57 -2.05 -12.15
CA LEU A 261 -8.56 -2.24 -11.10
C LEU A 261 -8.32 -3.70 -10.73
N HIS A 262 -9.36 -4.54 -10.77
CA HIS A 262 -9.32 -5.93 -10.29
C HIS A 262 -9.66 -6.96 -11.38
N GLY A 263 -9.73 -6.51 -12.64
CA GLY A 263 -10.09 -7.35 -13.78
C GLY A 263 -9.34 -6.96 -15.05
N LEU A 264 -9.89 -7.39 -16.20
CA LEU A 264 -9.31 -7.13 -17.52
C LEU A 264 -9.67 -5.74 -18.07
N GLY A 265 -10.56 -5.00 -17.40
CA GLY A 265 -10.88 -3.61 -17.71
C GLY A 265 -11.51 -3.36 -19.07
N LEU A 266 -12.31 -4.27 -19.63
CA LEU A 266 -12.93 -4.08 -20.94
C LEU A 266 -13.78 -2.80 -20.97
N GLY A 267 -13.28 -1.76 -21.66
CA GLY A 267 -13.93 -0.45 -21.72
C GLY A 267 -13.82 0.38 -20.43
N ALA A 268 -13.00 -0.02 -19.46
CA ALA A 268 -12.69 0.77 -18.27
C ALA A 268 -11.75 1.93 -18.63
N ILE A 269 -12.07 3.14 -18.16
CA ILE A 269 -11.32 4.36 -18.46
C ILE A 269 -11.16 5.18 -17.17
N GLY A 270 -9.93 5.56 -16.87
CA GLY A 270 -9.59 6.58 -15.88
C GLY A 270 -9.50 7.96 -16.55
N LEU A 271 -10.16 8.95 -15.97
CA LEU A 271 -10.23 10.32 -16.49
C LEU A 271 -9.24 11.28 -15.84
N ASP A 272 -8.36 10.79 -14.97
CA ASP A 272 -7.34 11.58 -14.31
C ASP A 272 -5.93 11.31 -14.82
N TRP A 273 -5.10 12.35 -14.76
CA TRP A 273 -3.73 12.29 -15.26
C TRP A 273 -2.81 11.39 -14.42
N ALA A 274 -3.12 11.15 -13.13
CA ALA A 274 -2.32 10.27 -12.29
C ALA A 274 -2.45 8.82 -12.76
N SER A 275 -3.68 8.34 -12.97
CA SER A 275 -3.94 6.99 -13.50
C SER A 275 -3.41 6.82 -14.92
N ILE A 276 -3.46 7.86 -15.75
CA ILE A 276 -2.93 7.82 -17.13
C ILE A 276 -1.41 7.67 -17.15
N SER A 277 -0.68 8.38 -16.29
CA SER A 277 0.79 8.52 -16.40
C SER A 277 1.60 7.66 -15.43
N SER A 278 0.98 7.07 -14.40
CA SER A 278 1.66 6.41 -13.27
C SER A 278 2.66 5.31 -13.63
N TYR A 279 2.35 4.45 -14.59
CA TYR A 279 3.17 3.26 -14.91
C TYR A 279 3.90 3.31 -16.25
N LEU A 280 3.31 3.95 -17.26
CA LEU A 280 3.87 4.03 -18.61
C LEU A 280 4.49 5.40 -18.91
N GLY A 281 4.49 6.32 -17.94
CA GLY A 281 4.86 7.72 -18.13
C GLY A 281 3.87 8.45 -19.04
N SER A 282 4.26 9.62 -19.54
CA SER A 282 3.38 10.43 -20.36
C SER A 282 3.12 9.79 -21.74
N PRO A 283 1.85 9.55 -22.12
CA PRO A 283 1.50 9.10 -23.47
C PRO A 283 1.80 10.15 -24.54
N LEU A 284 1.86 11.43 -24.18
CA LEU A 284 2.13 12.54 -25.10
C LEU A 284 3.61 12.60 -25.50
N ALA A 285 4.51 12.02 -24.69
CA ALA A 285 5.94 11.97 -24.98
C ALA A 285 6.30 10.81 -25.93
N SER A 286 5.50 9.74 -25.93
CA SER A 286 5.80 8.52 -26.68
C SER A 286 5.38 8.64 -28.15
N PRO A 287 6.21 8.18 -29.11
CA PRO A 287 5.85 8.24 -30.51
C PRO A 287 4.69 7.28 -30.82
N TRP A 288 3.80 7.66 -31.74
CA TRP A 288 2.58 6.90 -32.04
C TRP A 288 2.83 5.44 -32.40
N PHE A 289 3.87 5.13 -33.18
CA PHE A 289 4.15 3.75 -33.54
C PHE A 289 4.46 2.89 -32.30
N ALA A 290 5.16 3.43 -31.29
CA ALA A 290 5.45 2.71 -30.06
C ALA A 290 4.15 2.48 -29.27
N THR A 291 3.32 3.51 -29.13
CA THR A 291 1.97 3.41 -28.51
C THR A 291 1.11 2.35 -29.19
N ALA A 292 1.12 2.29 -30.53
CA ALA A 292 0.37 1.29 -31.29
C ALA A 292 0.89 -0.13 -31.05
N ASN A 293 2.22 -0.34 -30.99
CA ASN A 293 2.78 -1.66 -30.68
C ASN A 293 2.42 -2.11 -29.26
N ILE A 294 2.47 -1.21 -28.27
CA ILE A 294 2.03 -1.49 -26.90
C ILE A 294 0.55 -1.86 -26.90
N ALA A 295 -0.29 -1.11 -27.61
CA ALA A 295 -1.72 -1.38 -27.68
C ALA A 295 -2.02 -2.78 -28.27
N VAL A 296 -1.34 -3.16 -29.35
CA VAL A 296 -1.49 -4.50 -29.95
C VAL A 296 -1.03 -5.58 -28.99
N GLY A 297 0.12 -5.41 -28.33
CA GLY A 297 0.62 -6.35 -27.34
C GLY A 297 -0.30 -6.51 -26.14
N TYR A 298 -0.82 -5.39 -25.62
CA TYR A 298 -1.76 -5.34 -24.51
C TYR A 298 -3.08 -6.04 -24.86
N ILE A 299 -3.69 -5.69 -26.00
CA ILE A 299 -4.93 -6.33 -26.47
C ILE A 299 -4.71 -7.83 -26.66
N PHE A 300 -3.58 -8.23 -27.26
CA PHE A 300 -3.26 -9.63 -27.46
C PHE A 300 -3.12 -10.39 -26.15
N CYS A 301 -2.40 -9.86 -25.16
CA CYS A 301 -2.22 -10.54 -23.87
C CYS A 301 -3.51 -10.55 -23.02
N VAL A 302 -4.11 -9.38 -22.83
CA VAL A 302 -5.20 -9.15 -21.86
C VAL A 302 -6.55 -9.60 -22.41
N TYR A 303 -6.85 -9.33 -23.68
CA TYR A 303 -8.18 -9.62 -24.25
C TYR A 303 -8.23 -10.88 -25.12
N ILE A 304 -7.09 -11.47 -25.48
CA ILE A 304 -7.04 -12.70 -26.29
C ILE A 304 -6.44 -13.87 -25.51
N VAL A 305 -5.16 -13.79 -25.13
CA VAL A 305 -4.46 -14.90 -24.48
C VAL A 305 -5.06 -15.22 -23.12
N THR A 306 -5.24 -14.23 -22.25
CA THR A 306 -5.74 -14.44 -20.89
C THR A 306 -7.16 -15.05 -20.87
N PRO A 307 -8.16 -14.54 -21.61
CA PRO A 307 -9.49 -15.13 -21.61
C PRO A 307 -9.53 -16.53 -22.23
N ILE A 308 -8.72 -16.80 -23.27
CA ILE A 308 -8.63 -18.15 -23.85
C ILE A 308 -8.06 -19.13 -22.82
N MET A 309 -6.96 -18.78 -22.14
CA MET A 309 -6.35 -19.64 -21.13
C MET A 309 -7.28 -19.84 -19.92
N TYR A 310 -7.97 -18.79 -19.48
CA TYR A 310 -8.95 -18.86 -18.40
C TYR A 310 -10.16 -19.73 -18.77
N GLY A 311 -10.69 -19.54 -19.98
CA GLY A 311 -11.80 -20.32 -20.54
C GLY A 311 -11.47 -21.80 -20.70
N LEU A 312 -10.26 -22.13 -21.16
CA LEU A 312 -9.76 -23.51 -21.26
C LEU A 312 -9.28 -24.09 -19.91
N ASN A 313 -9.36 -23.31 -18.82
CA ASN A 313 -8.91 -23.69 -17.49
C ASN A 313 -7.44 -24.13 -17.43
N VAL A 314 -6.59 -23.51 -18.27
CA VAL A 314 -5.15 -23.77 -18.30
C VAL A 314 -4.55 -23.38 -16.95
N PHE A 315 -3.75 -24.26 -16.36
CA PHE A 315 -3.19 -24.10 -15.02
C PHE A 315 -4.22 -23.93 -13.89
N LYS A 316 -5.38 -24.59 -14.00
CA LYS A 316 -6.50 -24.46 -13.02
C LYS A 316 -6.97 -23.00 -12.85
N ALA A 317 -6.91 -22.21 -13.93
CA ALA A 317 -7.24 -20.78 -13.94
C ALA A 317 -8.48 -20.37 -13.14
N ARG A 318 -9.57 -21.15 -13.24
CA ARG A 318 -10.87 -20.81 -12.64
C ARG A 318 -10.86 -20.87 -11.11
N THR A 319 -9.89 -21.55 -10.52
CA THR A 319 -9.68 -21.64 -9.07
C THR A 319 -9.27 -20.30 -8.47
N PHE A 320 -8.72 -19.39 -9.29
CA PHE A 320 -8.18 -18.11 -8.85
C PHE A 320 -8.94 -16.93 -9.48
N PRO A 321 -8.79 -15.72 -8.92
CA PRO A 321 -9.23 -14.49 -9.59
C PRO A 321 -8.52 -14.35 -10.94
N ILE A 322 -9.19 -13.75 -11.93
CA ILE A 322 -8.59 -13.58 -13.27
C ILE A 322 -7.35 -12.68 -13.24
N PHE A 323 -7.32 -11.70 -12.32
CA PHE A 323 -6.25 -10.74 -12.12
C PHE A 323 -6.04 -10.55 -10.61
N SER A 324 -4.85 -10.86 -10.10
CA SER A 324 -4.42 -10.64 -8.71
C SER A 324 -2.89 -10.76 -8.63
N ASP A 325 -2.28 -9.99 -7.72
CA ASP A 325 -0.87 -10.06 -7.33
C ASP A 325 -0.57 -11.14 -6.29
N ASP A 326 -1.59 -11.74 -5.66
CA ASP A 326 -1.40 -12.72 -4.60
C ASP A 326 -0.93 -14.09 -5.11
N LEU A 327 -0.35 -14.87 -4.19
CA LEU A 327 0.09 -16.25 -4.42
C LEU A 327 -0.90 -17.22 -3.77
N PHE A 328 -1.21 -18.35 -4.43
CA PHE A 328 -2.32 -19.22 -4.02
C PHE A 328 -1.92 -20.68 -3.78
N THR A 329 -2.71 -21.37 -2.94
CA THR A 329 -2.70 -22.84 -2.80
C THR A 329 -3.51 -23.50 -3.91
N SER A 330 -3.53 -24.83 -3.96
CA SER A 330 -4.27 -25.59 -4.98
C SER A 330 -5.79 -25.39 -4.90
N GLU A 331 -6.30 -24.96 -3.74
CA GLU A 331 -7.69 -24.73 -3.38
C GLU A 331 -8.12 -23.27 -3.55
N GLY A 332 -7.22 -22.37 -3.98
CA GLY A 332 -7.53 -20.96 -4.19
C GLY A 332 -7.45 -20.08 -2.93
N GLN A 333 -6.86 -20.58 -1.84
CA GLN A 333 -6.55 -19.79 -0.65
C GLN A 333 -5.21 -19.08 -0.81
N VAL A 334 -4.99 -17.98 -0.08
CA VAL A 334 -3.69 -17.27 -0.08
C VAL A 334 -2.62 -18.19 0.51
N TYR A 335 -1.47 -18.29 -0.16
CA TYR A 335 -0.38 -19.20 0.19
C TYR A 335 0.36 -18.70 1.45
N ASN A 336 0.52 -19.57 2.46
CA ASN A 336 1.22 -19.22 3.69
C ASN A 336 2.75 -19.34 3.52
N ILE A 337 3.38 -18.24 3.12
CA ILE A 337 4.83 -18.19 2.85
C ILE A 337 5.65 -18.45 4.13
N SER A 338 5.20 -17.96 5.29
CA SER A 338 5.93 -18.13 6.55
C SER A 338 6.00 -19.60 7.00
N ALA A 339 5.07 -20.45 6.55
CA ALA A 339 5.05 -21.87 6.89
C ALA A 339 6.16 -22.69 6.21
N ILE A 340 6.70 -22.21 5.08
CA ILE A 340 7.71 -22.93 4.27
C ILE A 340 9.15 -22.41 4.47
N ILE A 341 9.37 -21.57 5.49
CA ILE A 341 10.68 -20.99 5.80
C ILE A 341 11.22 -21.64 7.09
N ASP A 342 12.41 -22.22 7.02
CA ASP A 342 13.08 -22.80 8.17
C ASP A 342 13.68 -21.73 9.12
N SER A 343 14.18 -22.16 10.27
CA SER A 343 14.83 -21.26 11.25
C SER A 343 16.06 -20.54 10.68
N ASN A 344 16.76 -21.15 9.72
CA ASN A 344 17.94 -20.65 9.05
C ASN A 344 17.64 -19.74 7.83
N PHE A 345 16.37 -19.43 7.56
CA PHE A 345 15.94 -18.61 6.43
C PHE A 345 16.15 -19.25 5.04
N HIS A 346 16.03 -20.57 4.97
CA HIS A 346 15.95 -21.34 3.74
C HIS A 346 14.55 -21.93 3.56
N VAL A 347 14.31 -22.50 2.38
CA VAL A 347 13.09 -23.29 2.15
C VAL A 347 13.14 -24.55 3.00
N ASP A 348 12.11 -24.75 3.82
CA ASP A 348 11.79 -26.05 4.40
C ASP A 348 11.06 -26.89 3.33
N LEU A 349 11.79 -27.84 2.74
CA LEU A 349 11.25 -28.70 1.68
C LEU A 349 10.16 -29.65 2.20
N ASP A 350 10.27 -30.12 3.44
CA ASP A 350 9.29 -31.03 4.04
C ASP A 350 7.99 -30.26 4.37
N ALA A 351 8.09 -29.00 4.78
CA ALA A 351 6.93 -28.12 4.92
C ALA A 351 6.32 -27.77 3.56
N TYR A 352 7.13 -27.46 2.55
CA TYR A 352 6.65 -27.17 1.19
C TYR A 352 5.90 -28.37 0.57
N GLU A 353 6.39 -29.60 0.78
CA GLU A 353 5.70 -30.81 0.33
C GLU A 353 4.35 -31.03 1.03
N ARG A 354 4.22 -30.62 2.31
CA ARG A 354 2.97 -30.68 3.08
C ARG A 354 1.96 -29.60 2.70
N GLU A 355 2.41 -28.37 2.51
CA GLU A 355 1.58 -27.22 2.09
C GLU A 355 1.17 -27.33 0.60
N GLY A 356 1.99 -28.01 -0.20
CA GLY A 356 1.77 -28.23 -1.62
C GLY A 356 2.31 -27.11 -2.52
N HIS A 357 2.13 -27.30 -3.82
CA HIS A 357 2.65 -26.37 -4.83
C HIS A 357 2.04 -24.97 -4.72
N LEU A 358 2.86 -23.96 -5.00
CA LEU A 358 2.44 -22.57 -5.14
C LEU A 358 1.85 -22.35 -6.54
N TYR A 359 0.65 -21.74 -6.58
CA TYR A 359 -0.06 -21.41 -7.80
C TYR A 359 -0.09 -19.89 -8.02
N LEU A 360 0.11 -19.50 -9.27
CA LEU A 360 -0.03 -18.16 -9.80
C LEU A 360 -1.34 -18.03 -10.57
N THR A 361 -1.95 -16.85 -10.56
CA THR A 361 -3.05 -16.55 -11.47
C THR A 361 -2.59 -16.71 -12.93
N THR A 362 -3.50 -17.11 -13.81
CA THR A 362 -3.17 -17.31 -15.23
C THR A 362 -2.69 -16.04 -15.90
N PHE A 363 -3.24 -14.88 -15.51
CA PHE A 363 -2.76 -13.58 -15.98
C PHE A 363 -1.31 -13.35 -15.55
N PHE A 364 -0.99 -13.54 -14.27
CA PHE A 364 0.36 -13.31 -13.76
C PHE A 364 1.39 -14.24 -14.40
N ALA A 365 1.04 -15.52 -14.57
CA ALA A 365 1.87 -16.50 -15.27
C ALA A 365 2.10 -16.10 -16.76
N THR A 366 1.07 -15.58 -17.43
CA THR A 366 1.18 -15.10 -18.82
C THR A 366 2.09 -13.88 -18.94
N THR A 367 2.03 -12.94 -17.99
CA THR A 367 2.93 -11.78 -17.94
C THR A 367 4.40 -12.21 -17.83
N TYR A 368 4.71 -13.26 -17.05
CA TYR A 368 6.07 -13.83 -17.02
C TYR A 368 6.48 -14.44 -18.36
N GLY A 369 5.56 -15.13 -19.05
CA GLY A 369 5.80 -15.61 -20.42
C GLY A 369 6.14 -14.47 -21.39
N PHE A 370 5.37 -13.38 -21.36
CA PHE A 370 5.66 -12.18 -22.17
C PHE A 370 7.01 -11.56 -21.82
N SER A 371 7.37 -11.53 -20.54
CA SER A 371 8.67 -11.06 -20.08
C SER A 371 9.82 -11.90 -20.66
N PHE A 372 9.69 -13.23 -20.67
CA PHE A 372 10.67 -14.15 -21.27
C PHE A 372 10.81 -13.95 -22.78
N ALA A 373 9.69 -13.81 -23.47
CA ALA A 373 9.67 -13.55 -24.91
C ALA A 373 10.29 -12.18 -25.24
N CYS A 374 10.00 -11.14 -24.44
CA CYS A 374 10.51 -9.79 -24.64
C CYS A 374 12.04 -9.75 -24.65
N LEU A 375 12.68 -10.47 -23.72
CA LEU A 375 14.15 -10.46 -23.57
C LEU A 375 14.89 -11.01 -24.79
N THR A 376 14.49 -12.19 -25.26
CA THR A 376 15.06 -12.80 -26.46
C THR A 376 14.70 -12.02 -27.71
N ALA A 377 13.47 -11.49 -27.77
CA ALA A 377 13.03 -10.61 -28.84
C ALA A 377 13.90 -9.35 -28.92
N THR A 378 14.24 -8.72 -27.79
CA THR A 378 15.11 -7.52 -27.75
C THR A 378 16.46 -7.79 -28.39
N ILE A 379 17.11 -8.91 -28.03
CA ILE A 379 18.41 -9.28 -28.60
C ILE A 379 18.29 -9.50 -30.11
N VAL A 380 17.37 -10.36 -30.54
CA VAL A 380 17.23 -10.71 -31.97
C VAL A 380 16.79 -9.50 -32.80
N HIS A 381 15.87 -8.68 -32.29
CA HIS A 381 15.41 -7.47 -32.96
C HIS A 381 16.56 -6.48 -33.16
N VAL A 382 17.34 -6.18 -32.11
CA VAL A 382 18.47 -5.24 -32.24
C VAL A 382 19.52 -5.78 -33.20
N LEU A 383 19.84 -7.08 -33.15
CA LEU A 383 20.80 -7.70 -34.06
C LEU A 383 20.33 -7.63 -35.53
N LEU A 384 19.07 -7.93 -35.83
CA LEU A 384 18.55 -7.97 -37.19
C LEU A 384 18.27 -6.59 -37.79
N PHE A 385 17.75 -5.65 -36.98
CA PHE A 385 17.30 -4.34 -37.45
C PHE A 385 18.37 -3.25 -37.32
N HIS A 386 19.20 -3.30 -36.29
CA HIS A 386 20.19 -2.26 -35.98
C HIS A 386 21.64 -2.78 -35.99
N GLY A 387 21.86 -4.09 -36.08
CA GLY A 387 23.19 -4.70 -35.96
C GLY A 387 24.19 -4.18 -37.01
N LYS A 388 23.74 -3.97 -38.26
CA LYS A 388 24.60 -3.41 -39.32
C LYS A 388 25.04 -1.99 -38.98
N ASP A 389 24.13 -1.14 -38.51
CA ASP A 389 24.43 0.26 -38.18
C ASP A 389 25.33 0.35 -36.95
N LEU A 390 25.09 -0.48 -35.93
CA LEU A 390 25.95 -0.59 -34.75
C LEU A 390 27.36 -1.08 -35.12
N TRP A 391 27.47 -2.05 -36.03
CA TRP A 391 28.75 -2.53 -36.54
C TRP A 391 29.51 -1.45 -37.32
N VAL A 392 28.80 -0.73 -38.21
CA VAL A 392 29.36 0.40 -38.96
C VAL A 392 29.81 1.48 -37.99
N LEU A 393 29.01 1.83 -36.98
CA LEU A 393 29.35 2.85 -35.97
C LEU A 393 30.57 2.45 -35.13
N SER A 394 30.70 1.16 -34.82
CA SER A 394 31.88 0.60 -34.13
C SER A 394 33.14 0.71 -35.00
N LYS A 395 33.03 0.44 -36.31
CA LYS A 395 34.14 0.50 -37.28
C LYS A 395 34.47 1.92 -37.74
N SER A 396 33.49 2.81 -37.82
CA SER A 396 33.62 4.22 -38.22
C SER A 396 34.24 5.10 -37.14
N ALA A 397 34.63 4.52 -35.99
CA ALA A 397 35.59 5.13 -35.06
C ALA A 397 36.83 5.69 -35.75
N PHE A 398 37.15 5.17 -36.94
CA PHE A 398 38.28 5.57 -37.75
C PHE A 398 37.91 6.43 -38.98
N LYS A 399 36.63 6.76 -39.24
CA LYS A 399 36.19 7.57 -40.39
C LYS A 399 34.97 8.45 -40.07
N GLU A 400 35.19 9.77 -39.96
CA GLU A 400 34.17 10.82 -39.78
C GLU A 400 33.27 10.96 -41.03
N LYS A 401 32.09 10.35 -41.03
CA LYS A 401 31.02 10.73 -41.97
C LYS A 401 29.70 10.88 -41.23
N THR A 402 29.11 12.07 -41.39
CA THR A 402 27.79 12.55 -40.93
C THR A 402 27.60 12.66 -39.40
N MET A 403 28.06 13.79 -38.83
CA MET A 403 27.77 14.19 -37.44
C MET A 403 26.53 15.09 -37.38
N ASP A 404 25.66 14.84 -36.39
CA ASP A 404 24.49 15.69 -36.10
C ASP A 404 24.89 17.11 -35.69
N VAL A 405 24.02 18.09 -35.97
CA VAL A 405 24.27 19.50 -35.64
C VAL A 405 24.53 19.72 -34.15
N HIS A 406 23.81 19.03 -33.27
CA HIS A 406 24.01 19.17 -31.83
C HIS A 406 25.35 18.57 -31.38
N THR A 407 25.79 17.48 -32.03
CA THR A 407 27.11 16.90 -31.77
C THR A 407 28.24 17.83 -32.20
N LYS A 408 28.08 18.54 -33.33
CA LYS A 408 29.05 19.56 -33.78
C LYS A 408 29.14 20.71 -32.77
N LEU A 409 28.01 21.25 -32.31
CA LEU A 409 28.00 22.32 -31.29
C LEU A 409 28.68 21.89 -29.98
N MET A 410 28.48 20.63 -29.59
CA MET A 410 29.03 20.09 -28.36
C MET A 410 30.56 19.85 -28.39
N GLN A 411 31.21 19.93 -29.54
CA GLN A 411 32.67 19.89 -29.64
C GLN A 411 33.36 21.08 -28.97
N SER A 412 32.65 22.19 -28.78
CA SER A 412 33.16 23.38 -28.07
C SER A 412 33.39 23.15 -26.57
N TYR A 413 32.80 22.09 -25.99
CA TYR A 413 32.90 21.77 -24.57
C TYR A 413 33.87 20.62 -24.30
N LYS A 414 34.54 20.68 -23.15
CA LYS A 414 35.40 19.59 -22.69
C LYS A 414 34.55 18.34 -22.40
N LYS A 415 34.89 17.25 -23.09
CA LYS A 415 34.28 15.93 -22.85
C LYS A 415 34.68 15.39 -21.47
N VAL A 416 33.86 14.49 -20.93
CA VAL A 416 34.23 13.72 -19.73
C VAL A 416 35.29 12.70 -20.12
N PRO A 417 36.45 12.66 -19.44
CA PRO A 417 37.45 11.63 -19.68
C PRO A 417 36.90 10.23 -19.40
N GLU A 418 37.22 9.24 -20.24
CA GLU A 418 36.71 7.87 -20.08
C GLU A 418 37.17 7.22 -18.77
N TRP A 419 38.35 7.60 -18.27
CA TRP A 419 38.87 7.08 -17.01
C TRP A 419 38.03 7.47 -15.79
N TRP A 420 37.25 8.56 -15.82
CA TRP A 420 36.32 8.90 -14.71
C TRP A 420 35.28 7.80 -14.52
N PHE A 421 34.73 7.33 -15.64
CA PHE A 421 33.75 6.25 -15.68
C PHE A 421 34.35 4.91 -15.26
N LEU A 422 35.56 4.60 -15.74
CA LEU A 422 36.29 3.40 -15.33
C LEU A 422 36.62 3.40 -13.84
N CYS A 423 37.05 4.54 -13.28
CA CYS A 423 37.30 4.67 -11.85
C CYS A 423 36.04 4.45 -11.02
N ILE A 424 34.91 5.08 -11.39
CA ILE A 424 33.62 4.82 -10.71
C ILE A 424 33.26 3.34 -10.80
N LEU A 425 33.40 2.73 -11.98
CA LEU A 425 33.06 1.32 -12.19
C LEU A 425 33.88 0.39 -11.27
N PHE A 426 35.21 0.49 -11.31
CA PHE A 426 36.07 -0.42 -10.55
C PHE A 426 35.96 -0.19 -9.05
N ILE A 427 35.88 1.06 -8.59
CA ILE A 427 35.69 1.37 -7.16
C ILE A 427 34.34 0.85 -6.69
N ASN A 428 33.27 1.08 -7.45
CA ASN A 428 31.93 0.64 -7.05
C ASN A 428 31.84 -0.90 -7.00
N ILE A 429 32.36 -1.62 -8.01
CA ILE A 429 32.42 -3.09 -7.98
C ILE A 429 33.21 -3.58 -6.76
N ALA A 430 34.38 -2.99 -6.47
CA ALA A 430 35.18 -3.38 -5.32
C ALA A 430 34.42 -3.16 -3.99
N VAL A 431 33.74 -2.01 -3.84
CA VAL A 431 32.91 -1.72 -2.67
C VAL A 431 31.72 -2.68 -2.57
N THR A 432 31.04 -2.99 -3.68
CA THR A 432 29.93 -3.96 -3.70
C THR A 432 30.40 -5.36 -3.29
N LEU A 433 31.54 -5.82 -3.81
CA LEU A 433 32.12 -7.11 -3.43
C LEU A 433 32.45 -7.16 -1.94
N LEU A 434 33.09 -6.11 -1.41
CA LEU A 434 33.40 -6.00 0.00
C LEU A 434 32.12 -5.99 0.86
N LEU A 435 31.11 -5.22 0.45
CA LEU A 435 29.84 -5.09 1.16
C LEU A 435 29.12 -6.44 1.25
N CYS A 436 29.00 -7.16 0.13
CA CYS A 436 28.35 -8.46 0.08
C CYS A 436 29.12 -9.52 0.87
N GLN A 437 30.46 -9.51 0.78
CA GLN A 437 31.29 -10.51 1.46
C GLN A 437 31.38 -10.29 2.98
N LEU A 438 31.49 -9.04 3.44
CA LEU A 438 31.56 -8.72 4.87
C LEU A 438 30.20 -8.86 5.58
N ASN A 439 29.09 -8.73 4.84
CA ASN A 439 27.73 -8.79 5.39
C ASN A 439 26.94 -9.93 4.77
N ILE A 440 27.61 -11.08 4.55
CA ILE A 440 27.00 -12.24 3.89
C ILE A 440 25.78 -12.75 4.67
N ASP A 441 25.77 -12.62 5.99
CA ASP A 441 24.65 -13.00 6.85
C ASP A 441 23.38 -12.15 6.62
N GLN A 442 23.54 -10.92 6.11
CA GLN A 442 22.43 -10.01 5.81
C GLN A 442 22.05 -10.04 4.32
N LEU A 443 23.02 -10.11 3.40
CA LEU A 443 22.79 -9.96 1.96
C LEU A 443 22.79 -11.27 1.16
N GLN A 444 23.40 -12.33 1.71
CA GLN A 444 23.48 -13.70 1.16
C GLN A 444 24.10 -13.84 -0.25
N LEU A 445 24.45 -12.75 -0.94
CA LEU A 445 24.99 -12.78 -2.30
C LEU A 445 26.51 -13.02 -2.31
N PRO A 446 27.02 -14.14 -2.87
CA PRO A 446 28.45 -14.37 -2.96
C PRO A 446 29.13 -13.45 -4.00
N TRP A 447 30.45 -13.28 -3.86
CA TRP A 447 31.27 -12.40 -4.71
C TRP A 447 31.11 -12.65 -6.22
N TRP A 448 30.99 -13.91 -6.65
CA TRP A 448 30.83 -14.25 -8.06
C TRP A 448 29.48 -13.80 -8.62
N GLY A 449 28.43 -13.76 -7.77
CA GLY A 449 27.10 -13.30 -8.12
C GLY A 449 27.10 -11.82 -8.48
N VAL A 450 27.89 -11.00 -7.77
CA VAL A 450 28.07 -9.57 -8.09
C VAL A 450 28.69 -9.38 -9.48
N LEU A 451 29.79 -10.08 -9.78
CA LEU A 451 30.46 -9.97 -11.07
C LEU A 451 29.56 -10.42 -12.22
N PHE A 452 28.78 -11.49 -11.99
CA PHE A 452 27.87 -11.99 -12.99
C PHE A 452 26.67 -11.06 -13.23
N ALA A 453 26.11 -10.47 -12.17
CA ALA A 453 25.09 -9.43 -12.29
C ALA A 453 25.59 -8.22 -13.11
N CYS A 454 26.82 -7.77 -12.85
CA CYS A 454 27.46 -6.69 -13.62
C CYS A 454 27.61 -7.06 -15.10
N ALA A 455 28.08 -8.27 -15.41
CA ALA A 455 28.24 -8.74 -16.79
C ALA A 455 26.91 -8.78 -17.54
N LEU A 456 25.85 -9.28 -16.89
CA LEU A 456 24.51 -9.34 -17.44
C LEU A 456 23.95 -7.93 -17.71
N ALA A 457 24.05 -7.04 -16.72
CA ALA A 457 23.60 -5.65 -16.84
C ALA A 457 24.31 -4.93 -18.00
N PHE A 458 25.64 -5.07 -18.10
CA PHE A 458 26.44 -4.47 -19.16
C PHE A 458 26.01 -4.95 -20.54
N PHE A 459 25.83 -6.27 -20.71
CA PHE A 459 25.42 -6.86 -21.99
C PHE A 459 24.07 -6.32 -22.48
N PHE A 460 23.07 -6.26 -21.59
CA PHE A 460 21.72 -5.82 -21.96
C PHE A 460 21.56 -4.28 -22.05
N THR A 461 22.48 -3.49 -21.48
CA THR A 461 22.38 -2.02 -21.50
C THR A 461 22.31 -1.47 -22.93
N LEU A 462 23.12 -2.00 -23.86
CA LEU A 462 23.11 -1.49 -25.24
C LEU A 462 21.82 -1.87 -26.01
N PRO A 463 21.38 -3.15 -26.09
CA PRO A 463 20.15 -3.51 -26.77
C PRO A 463 18.90 -2.82 -26.20
N VAL A 464 18.76 -2.80 -24.87
CA VAL A 464 17.64 -2.13 -24.21
C VAL A 464 17.71 -0.62 -24.44
N GLY A 465 18.92 -0.03 -24.40
CA GLY A 465 19.13 1.40 -24.66
C GLY A 465 18.73 1.84 -26.07
N VAL A 466 18.96 1.01 -27.10
CA VAL A 466 18.51 1.30 -28.47
C VAL A 466 16.98 1.37 -28.56
N ILE A 467 16.29 0.43 -27.93
CA ILE A 467 14.81 0.42 -27.88
C ILE A 467 14.31 1.64 -27.10
N ALA A 468 14.87 1.91 -25.92
CA ALA A 468 14.48 3.04 -25.08
C ALA A 468 14.67 4.38 -25.77
N ALA A 469 15.84 4.60 -26.39
CA ALA A 469 16.19 5.86 -27.04
C ALA A 469 15.35 6.17 -28.30
N THR A 470 14.72 5.15 -28.90
CA THR A 470 13.92 5.30 -30.13
C THR A 470 12.41 5.25 -29.88
N THR A 471 11.97 4.48 -28.88
CA THR A 471 10.54 4.16 -28.65
C THR A 471 9.98 4.69 -27.33
N ASN A 472 10.83 5.21 -26.44
CA ASN A 472 10.49 5.57 -25.07
C ASN A 472 10.10 4.39 -24.15
N GLN A 473 10.33 3.14 -24.59
CA GLN A 473 9.99 1.94 -23.82
C GLN A 473 11.25 1.22 -23.34
N ILE A 474 11.27 0.82 -22.07
CA ILE A 474 12.43 0.20 -21.43
C ILE A 474 12.07 -1.25 -21.04
N PRO A 475 12.44 -2.25 -21.86
CA PRO A 475 12.38 -3.65 -21.46
C PRO A 475 13.07 -3.91 -20.12
N GLY A 476 12.38 -4.62 -19.22
CA GLY A 476 12.89 -4.96 -17.88
C GLY A 476 13.79 -6.20 -17.88
N LEU A 477 14.78 -6.24 -16.98
CA LEU A 477 15.61 -7.44 -16.71
C LEU A 477 15.29 -8.12 -15.38
N ASN A 478 14.35 -7.58 -14.60
CA ASN A 478 13.98 -8.08 -13.28
C ASN A 478 13.76 -9.59 -13.29
N VAL A 479 12.89 -10.09 -14.17
CA VAL A 479 12.52 -11.52 -14.17
C VAL A 479 13.69 -12.44 -14.54
N ILE A 480 14.51 -12.08 -15.54
CA ILE A 480 15.62 -12.97 -15.97
C ILE A 480 16.78 -12.97 -14.99
N THR A 481 17.05 -11.84 -14.33
CA THR A 481 18.06 -11.79 -13.28
C THR A 481 17.69 -12.75 -12.15
N GLU A 482 16.42 -12.75 -11.73
CA GLU A 482 15.89 -13.63 -10.69
C GLU A 482 15.85 -15.11 -11.15
N TYR A 483 15.46 -15.36 -12.41
CA TYR A 483 15.44 -16.70 -13.01
C TYR A 483 16.84 -17.34 -13.01
N ILE A 484 17.86 -16.61 -13.50
CA ILE A 484 19.21 -17.17 -13.64
C ILE A 484 19.81 -17.48 -12.26
N ILE A 485 19.79 -16.52 -11.33
CA ILE A 485 20.39 -16.73 -10.01
C ILE A 485 19.57 -17.73 -9.18
N GLY A 486 18.25 -17.77 -9.32
CA GLY A 486 17.40 -18.76 -8.66
C GLY A 486 17.69 -20.19 -9.10
N PHE A 487 18.20 -20.41 -10.32
CA PHE A 487 18.68 -21.72 -10.75
C PHE A 487 20.08 -22.05 -10.24
N LEU A 488 20.98 -21.06 -10.23
CA LEU A 488 22.38 -21.26 -9.84
C LEU A 488 22.59 -21.29 -8.32
N TYR A 489 21.74 -20.59 -7.58
CA TYR A 489 21.82 -20.39 -6.14
C TYR A 489 20.41 -20.37 -5.50
N PRO A 490 19.66 -21.49 -5.59
CA PRO A 490 18.29 -21.60 -5.08
C PRO A 490 18.23 -21.56 -3.55
N GLY A 491 17.09 -21.15 -2.98
CA GLY A 491 16.84 -21.18 -1.53
C GLY A 491 17.30 -19.95 -0.76
N TYR A 492 17.87 -18.95 -1.45
CA TYR A 492 18.38 -17.71 -0.86
C TYR A 492 17.63 -16.50 -1.42
N PRO A 493 16.47 -16.12 -0.84
CA PRO A 493 15.66 -15.02 -1.37
C PRO A 493 16.38 -13.67 -1.31
N VAL A 494 17.20 -13.38 -0.29
CA VAL A 494 17.92 -12.10 -0.23
C VAL A 494 19.00 -12.04 -1.31
N ALA A 495 19.74 -13.12 -1.52
CA ALA A 495 20.73 -13.20 -2.60
C ALA A 495 20.09 -12.97 -3.97
N ASN A 496 18.91 -13.56 -4.20
CA ASN A 496 18.14 -13.39 -5.42
C ASN A 496 17.72 -11.92 -5.63
N MET A 497 17.15 -11.29 -4.59
CA MET A 497 16.79 -9.87 -4.62
C MET A 497 18.01 -8.96 -4.86
N CYS A 498 19.14 -9.22 -4.19
CA CYS A 498 20.38 -8.46 -4.40
C CYS A 498 20.90 -8.61 -5.84
N PHE A 499 20.96 -9.84 -6.38
CA PHE A 499 21.39 -10.10 -7.75
C PHE A 499 20.48 -9.38 -8.76
N LYS A 500 19.16 -9.43 -8.56
CA LYS A 500 18.17 -8.69 -9.35
C LYS A 500 18.46 -7.20 -9.35
N VAL A 501 18.64 -6.61 -8.16
CA VAL A 501 18.88 -5.17 -8.06
C VAL A 501 20.20 -4.78 -8.73
N TYR A 502 21.31 -5.49 -8.49
CA TYR A 502 22.57 -5.18 -9.17
C TYR A 502 22.52 -5.46 -10.69
N GLY A 503 21.80 -6.49 -11.14
CA GLY A 503 21.71 -6.85 -12.56
C GLY A 503 20.75 -5.96 -13.38
N TYR A 504 19.62 -5.56 -12.79
CA TYR A 504 18.62 -4.76 -13.47
C TYR A 504 18.80 -3.26 -13.25
N ILE A 505 19.02 -2.81 -12.00
CA ILE A 505 19.02 -1.38 -11.68
C ILE A 505 20.27 -0.69 -12.17
N SER A 506 21.42 -1.36 -12.19
CA SER A 506 22.61 -0.77 -12.77
C SER A 506 22.46 -0.56 -14.28
N MET A 507 21.72 -1.42 -15.00
CA MET A 507 21.32 -1.13 -16.38
C MET A 507 20.37 0.08 -16.44
N LYS A 508 19.29 0.07 -15.65
CA LYS A 508 18.29 1.15 -15.65
C LYS A 508 18.93 2.51 -15.35
N GLN A 509 19.81 2.58 -14.35
CA GLN A 509 20.55 3.79 -13.99
C GLN A 509 21.54 4.22 -15.07
N ALA A 510 22.19 3.28 -15.77
CA ALA A 510 23.01 3.61 -16.92
C ALA A 510 22.18 4.30 -18.03
N LEU A 511 20.97 3.80 -18.30
CA LEU A 511 20.08 4.37 -19.31
C LEU A 511 19.55 5.76 -18.91
N VAL A 512 19.15 5.95 -17.65
CA VAL A 512 18.71 7.28 -17.16
C VAL A 512 19.87 8.28 -17.19
N PHE A 513 21.09 7.87 -16.80
CA PHE A 513 22.29 8.69 -16.91
C PHE A 513 22.57 9.11 -18.36
N LEU A 514 22.46 8.17 -19.31
CA LEU A 514 22.61 8.44 -20.75
C LEU A 514 21.51 9.36 -21.30
N GLN A 515 20.27 9.17 -20.84
CA GLN A 515 19.15 10.03 -21.17
C GLN A 515 19.41 11.46 -20.70
N ASP A 516 19.87 11.66 -19.46
CA ASP A 516 20.20 13.00 -18.95
C ASP A 516 21.39 13.60 -19.71
N LEU A 517 22.40 12.81 -20.08
CA LEU A 517 23.48 13.27 -20.96
C LEU A 517 22.94 13.74 -22.32
N LYS A 518 21.94 13.06 -22.89
CA LYS A 518 21.28 13.51 -24.13
C LYS A 518 20.50 14.80 -23.92
N LEU A 519 19.84 14.99 -22.77
CA LEU A 519 19.22 16.27 -22.45
C LEU A 519 20.27 17.39 -22.37
N GLY A 520 21.40 17.14 -21.70
CA GLY A 520 22.53 18.07 -21.67
C GLY A 520 23.09 18.37 -23.06
N HIS A 521 23.09 17.38 -23.95
CA HIS A 521 23.47 17.52 -25.36
C HIS A 521 22.50 18.43 -26.13
N TYR A 522 21.19 18.32 -25.88
CA TYR A 522 20.16 19.19 -26.47
C TYR A 522 20.16 20.61 -25.91
N MET A 523 20.51 20.79 -24.63
CA MET A 523 20.54 22.09 -23.96
C MET A 523 21.94 22.73 -23.92
N LYS A 524 22.94 22.05 -24.52
CA LYS A 524 24.33 22.50 -24.67
C LYS A 524 24.99 22.81 -23.32
N ILE A 525 24.84 21.88 -22.39
CA ILE A 525 25.44 21.93 -21.06
C ILE A 525 26.80 21.22 -21.10
N PRO A 526 27.88 21.82 -20.55
CA PRO A 526 29.17 21.18 -20.44
C PRO A 526 29.09 19.74 -19.85
N PRO A 527 29.58 18.70 -20.56
CA PRO A 527 29.43 17.31 -20.13
C PRO A 527 30.04 16.99 -18.76
N GLN A 528 31.17 17.62 -18.40
CA GLN A 528 31.80 17.44 -17.09
C GLN A 528 30.91 17.93 -15.94
N THR A 529 30.16 19.00 -16.18
CA THR A 529 29.23 19.53 -15.19
C THR A 529 27.97 18.68 -15.09
N MET A 530 27.47 18.15 -16.21
CA MET A 530 26.38 17.18 -16.21
C MET A 530 26.72 15.94 -15.38
N PHE A 531 27.91 15.36 -15.61
CA PHE A 531 28.41 14.23 -14.82
C PHE A 531 28.45 14.55 -13.32
N MET A 532 29.01 15.71 -12.95
CA MET A 532 29.09 16.14 -11.55
C MET A 532 27.69 16.27 -10.92
N ALA A 533 26.75 16.94 -11.58
CA ALA A 533 25.41 17.15 -11.05
C ALA A 533 24.64 15.84 -10.84
N GLN A 534 24.77 14.89 -11.76
CA GLN A 534 24.16 13.56 -11.63
C GLN A 534 24.78 12.77 -10.48
N VAL A 535 26.11 12.68 -10.41
CA VAL A 535 26.79 11.94 -9.33
C VAL A 535 26.42 12.51 -7.95
N VAL A 536 26.49 13.83 -7.77
CA VAL A 536 26.18 14.45 -6.47
C VAL A 536 24.69 14.38 -6.16
N GLY A 537 23.82 14.62 -7.14
CA GLY A 537 22.37 14.49 -7.00
C GLY A 537 21.96 13.08 -6.57
N THR A 538 22.51 12.05 -7.21
CA THR A 538 22.26 10.65 -6.87
C THR A 538 22.72 10.28 -5.46
N LEU A 539 23.87 10.82 -5.00
CA LEU A 539 24.34 10.62 -3.63
C LEU A 539 23.38 11.23 -2.60
N ILE A 540 22.97 12.48 -2.81
CA ILE A 540 22.00 13.17 -1.94
C ILE A 540 20.67 12.41 -1.92
N SER A 541 20.16 12.08 -3.12
CA SER A 541 18.91 11.35 -3.31
C SER A 541 18.92 10.01 -2.57
N SER A 542 19.98 9.22 -2.71
CA SER A 542 20.12 7.91 -2.07
C SER A 542 20.01 7.99 -0.54
N VAL A 543 20.66 8.97 0.07
CA VAL A 543 20.63 9.18 1.53
C VAL A 543 19.24 9.61 1.99
N VAL A 544 18.61 10.56 1.28
CA VAL A 544 17.29 11.08 1.68
C VAL A 544 16.21 10.02 1.51
N HIS A 545 16.18 9.28 0.39
CA HIS A 545 15.20 8.21 0.18
C HIS A 545 15.34 7.13 1.25
N LEU A 546 16.56 6.63 1.52
CA LEU A 546 16.71 5.62 2.56
C LEU A 546 16.35 6.17 3.95
N GLY A 547 16.73 7.41 4.26
CA GLY A 547 16.36 8.06 5.52
C GLY A 547 14.84 8.16 5.71
N THR A 548 14.11 8.59 4.69
CA THR A 548 12.64 8.67 4.70
C THR A 548 12.02 7.29 4.82
N ALA A 549 12.48 6.32 4.03
CA ALA A 549 11.99 4.94 4.09
C ALA A 549 12.19 4.34 5.48
N TRP A 550 13.38 4.54 6.05
CA TRP A 550 13.74 4.06 7.38
C TRP A 550 12.86 4.67 8.46
N TRP A 551 12.67 6.00 8.41
CA TRP A 551 11.79 6.71 9.32
C TRP A 551 10.34 6.20 9.26
N LEU A 552 9.79 5.98 8.07
CA LEU A 552 8.43 5.47 7.89
C LEU A 552 8.28 4.05 8.44
N MET A 553 9.25 3.17 8.15
CA MET A 553 9.25 1.79 8.64
C MET A 553 9.33 1.69 10.18
N ASP A 554 10.00 2.63 10.84
CA ASP A 554 10.12 2.65 12.31
C ASP A 554 8.95 3.37 13.01
N THR A 555 8.27 4.29 12.33
CA THR A 555 7.24 5.15 12.94
C THR A 555 5.81 4.67 12.71
N ILE A 556 5.52 4.05 11.56
CA ILE A 556 4.17 3.61 11.21
C ILE A 556 3.99 2.14 11.62
N PRO A 557 3.12 1.84 12.62
CA PRO A 557 2.91 0.47 13.06
C PRO A 557 2.23 -0.36 11.96
N ASN A 558 2.70 -1.59 11.77
CA ASN A 558 2.17 -2.56 10.80
C ASN A 558 2.11 -2.04 9.35
N ILE A 559 3.02 -1.13 8.97
CA ILE A 559 3.14 -0.65 7.59
C ILE A 559 3.31 -1.84 6.63
N CYS A 560 2.62 -1.80 5.49
CA CYS A 560 2.59 -2.86 4.47
C CYS A 560 1.89 -4.18 4.86
N ASP A 561 1.45 -4.38 6.11
CA ASP A 561 0.72 -5.59 6.51
C ASP A 561 -0.78 -5.45 6.22
N ARG A 562 -1.18 -5.92 5.04
CA ARG A 562 -2.58 -5.85 4.57
C ARG A 562 -3.56 -6.66 5.44
N SER A 563 -3.09 -7.59 6.28
CA SER A 563 -3.95 -8.45 7.11
C SER A 563 -4.38 -7.78 8.42
N VAL A 564 -3.54 -6.89 8.95
CA VAL A 564 -3.77 -6.20 10.23
C VAL A 564 -4.20 -4.75 10.02
N LEU A 565 -3.84 -4.15 8.88
CA LEU A 565 -4.21 -2.76 8.58
C LEU A 565 -5.73 -2.59 8.39
N PRO A 566 -6.33 -1.49 8.90
CA PRO A 566 -7.72 -1.15 8.58
C PRO A 566 -7.93 -1.02 7.07
N SER A 567 -9.12 -1.39 6.58
CA SER A 567 -9.51 -1.31 5.15
C SER A 567 -9.36 0.10 4.54
N SER A 568 -9.39 1.15 5.37
CA SER A 568 -9.19 2.56 4.99
C SER A 568 -7.73 3.02 5.06
N SER A 569 -6.81 2.18 5.53
CA SER A 569 -5.40 2.54 5.65
C SER A 569 -4.79 2.78 4.27
N PRO A 570 -4.07 3.90 4.08
CA PRO A 570 -3.38 4.14 2.82
C PRO A 570 -2.09 3.32 2.72
N TRP A 571 -1.60 2.66 3.77
CA TRP A 571 -0.22 2.14 3.84
C TRP A 571 -0.05 0.67 3.41
N THR A 572 -0.60 0.28 2.26
CA THR A 572 -0.65 -1.12 1.80
C THR A 572 0.55 -1.58 0.96
N CYS A 573 1.45 -0.66 0.58
CA CYS A 573 2.71 -0.93 -0.11
C CYS A 573 2.63 -1.89 -1.32
N PRO A 574 1.83 -1.58 -2.36
CA PRO A 574 1.57 -2.49 -3.47
C PRO A 574 2.84 -2.96 -4.19
N SER A 575 3.75 -2.03 -4.49
CA SER A 575 5.00 -2.34 -5.20
C SER A 575 5.95 -3.21 -4.38
N ASP A 576 6.06 -2.98 -3.07
CA ASP A 576 6.91 -3.77 -2.17
C ASP A 576 6.36 -5.19 -1.98
N HIS A 577 5.02 -5.35 -1.96
CA HIS A 577 4.38 -6.66 -1.90
C HIS A 577 4.71 -7.51 -3.14
N VAL A 578 4.54 -6.96 -4.35
CA VAL A 578 4.91 -7.66 -5.60
C VAL A 578 6.41 -7.98 -5.63
N PHE A 579 7.26 -7.10 -5.10
CA PHE A 579 8.70 -7.36 -5.00
C PHE A 579 9.01 -8.53 -4.04
N TYR A 580 8.31 -8.58 -2.90
CA TYR A 580 8.39 -9.67 -1.95
C TYR A 580 7.90 -10.99 -2.55
N ASP A 581 6.73 -11.01 -3.18
CA ASP A 581 6.17 -12.22 -3.82
C ASP A 581 7.08 -12.76 -4.93
N ALA A 582 7.68 -11.87 -5.73
CA ALA A 582 8.68 -12.26 -6.72
C ALA A 582 9.90 -12.94 -6.05
N SER A 583 10.37 -12.43 -4.90
CA SER A 583 11.48 -13.05 -4.16
C SER A 583 11.15 -14.47 -3.68
N VAL A 584 9.88 -14.74 -3.38
CA VAL A 584 9.40 -16.08 -2.98
C VAL A 584 9.40 -17.03 -4.18
N VAL A 585 8.82 -16.59 -5.30
CA VAL A 585 8.72 -17.38 -6.54
C VAL A 585 10.10 -17.73 -7.09
N TRP A 586 10.99 -16.74 -7.20
CA TRP A 586 12.27 -16.91 -7.90
C TRP A 586 13.46 -17.21 -6.98
N GLY A 587 13.43 -16.72 -5.74
CA GLY A 587 14.55 -16.81 -4.81
C GLY A 587 14.40 -17.93 -3.79
N LEU A 588 13.29 -17.90 -3.05
CA LEU A 588 12.98 -18.89 -2.00
C LEU A 588 12.71 -20.26 -2.64
N ILE A 589 11.55 -20.47 -3.26
CA ILE A 589 11.15 -21.76 -3.86
C ILE A 589 12.06 -22.13 -5.04
N GLY A 590 12.37 -21.12 -5.85
CA GLY A 590 13.26 -21.19 -6.99
C GLY A 590 12.57 -21.60 -8.30
N PRO A 591 13.09 -21.15 -9.45
CA PRO A 591 12.50 -21.38 -10.76
C PRO A 591 12.43 -22.86 -11.13
N GLN A 592 13.32 -23.73 -10.61
CA GLN A 592 13.29 -25.15 -10.90
C GLN A 592 11.97 -25.83 -10.46
N ARG A 593 11.39 -25.39 -9.33
CA ARG A 593 10.15 -25.93 -8.75
C ARG A 593 8.88 -25.20 -9.19
N ILE A 594 8.99 -24.09 -9.91
CA ILE A 594 7.84 -23.36 -10.47
C ILE A 594 7.77 -23.53 -11.99
N PHE A 595 8.87 -23.24 -12.69
CA PHE A 595 8.99 -23.25 -14.16
C PHE A 595 9.92 -24.35 -14.69
N GLY A 596 10.65 -25.08 -13.84
CA GLY A 596 11.57 -26.13 -14.27
C GLY A 596 10.89 -27.49 -14.44
N ASN A 597 11.71 -28.54 -14.44
CA ASN A 597 11.27 -29.93 -14.53
C ASN A 597 10.47 -30.42 -13.33
N LEU A 598 10.57 -29.73 -12.19
CA LEU A 598 9.81 -30.02 -10.96
C LEU A 598 8.58 -29.14 -10.80
N GLY A 599 8.34 -28.20 -11.72
CA GLY A 599 7.32 -27.17 -11.58
C GLY A 599 6.12 -27.33 -12.49
N PHE A 600 5.00 -26.75 -12.04
CA PHE A 600 3.71 -26.82 -12.73
C PHE A 600 3.64 -25.94 -14.00
N TYR A 601 4.45 -24.88 -14.07
CA TYR A 601 4.41 -23.86 -15.13
C TYR A 601 5.52 -24.04 -16.19
N SER A 602 6.05 -25.25 -16.36
CA SER A 602 7.21 -25.52 -17.22
C SER A 602 7.03 -25.14 -18.70
N ALA A 603 5.79 -25.19 -19.20
CA ALA A 603 5.45 -24.83 -20.57
C ALA A 603 5.74 -23.35 -20.89
N ILE A 604 5.79 -22.46 -19.89
CA ILE A 604 6.00 -21.03 -20.08
C ILE A 604 7.41 -20.72 -20.63
N ASN A 605 8.40 -21.60 -20.41
CA ASN A 605 9.75 -21.40 -20.97
C ASN A 605 9.78 -21.39 -22.50
N TRP A 606 8.80 -21.98 -23.19
CA TRP A 606 8.69 -21.90 -24.65
C TRP A 606 8.55 -20.45 -25.15
N ALA A 607 8.12 -19.53 -24.30
CA ALA A 607 8.07 -18.12 -24.63
C ALA A 607 9.45 -17.53 -24.98
N PHE A 608 10.56 -18.05 -24.44
CA PHE A 608 11.91 -17.65 -24.87
C PHE A 608 12.15 -17.95 -26.35
N LEU A 609 11.72 -19.12 -26.84
CA LEU A 609 11.86 -19.48 -28.23
C LEU A 609 10.95 -18.62 -29.12
N VAL A 610 9.69 -18.44 -28.71
CA VAL A 610 8.73 -17.58 -29.42
C VAL A 610 9.28 -16.16 -29.56
N GLY A 611 9.83 -15.61 -28.48
CA GLY A 611 10.48 -14.30 -28.46
C GLY A 611 11.69 -14.20 -29.40
N ALA A 612 12.54 -15.23 -29.46
CA ALA A 612 13.67 -15.26 -30.38
C ALA A 612 13.23 -15.32 -31.86
N VAL A 613 12.17 -16.07 -32.18
CA VAL A 613 11.72 -16.28 -33.57
C VAL A 613 10.89 -15.10 -34.10
N ALA A 614 10.05 -14.49 -33.27
CA ALA A 614 9.07 -13.50 -33.71
C ALA A 614 9.67 -12.26 -34.43
N PRO A 615 10.77 -11.62 -33.96
CA PRO A 615 11.42 -10.54 -34.70
C PRO A 615 11.96 -10.99 -36.06
N GLY A 616 12.43 -12.24 -36.16
CA GLY A 616 12.89 -12.82 -37.42
C GLY A 616 11.78 -12.92 -38.46
N VAL A 617 10.57 -13.32 -38.03
CA VAL A 617 9.38 -13.36 -38.90
C VAL A 617 9.05 -11.97 -39.44
N VAL A 618 9.04 -10.95 -38.57
CA VAL A 618 8.79 -9.56 -38.99
C VAL A 618 9.87 -9.06 -39.94
N TRP A 619 11.14 -9.38 -39.66
CA TRP A 619 12.26 -9.00 -40.52
C TRP A 619 12.15 -9.61 -41.92
N VAL A 620 11.81 -10.91 -42.02
CA VAL A 620 11.55 -11.58 -43.31
C VAL A 620 10.35 -10.94 -44.01
N ALA A 621 9.27 -10.62 -43.30
CA ALA A 621 8.10 -9.97 -43.87
C ALA A 621 8.43 -8.59 -44.48
N ILE A 622 9.27 -7.78 -43.82
CA ILE A 622 9.73 -6.49 -44.37
C ILE A 622 10.53 -6.68 -45.66
N LYS A 623 11.35 -7.74 -45.75
CA LYS A 623 12.13 -8.06 -46.95
C LYS A 623 11.27 -8.63 -48.08
N ALA A 624 10.26 -9.44 -47.76
CA ALA A 624 9.35 -10.03 -48.74
C ALA A 624 8.34 -9.00 -49.30
N PHE A 625 7.93 -8.02 -48.50
CA PHE A 625 6.92 -7.02 -48.87
C PHE A 625 7.44 -5.57 -48.76
N PRO A 626 8.44 -5.17 -49.55
CA PRO A 626 9.08 -3.85 -49.42
C PRO A 626 8.14 -2.66 -49.70
N GLY A 627 7.03 -2.87 -50.42
CA GLY A 627 6.01 -1.85 -50.67
C GLY A 627 5.19 -1.46 -49.44
N GLN A 628 5.14 -2.30 -48.40
CA GLN A 628 4.34 -2.07 -47.19
C GLN A 628 5.15 -1.35 -46.11
N GLN A 629 5.19 -0.02 -46.14
CA GLN A 629 6.01 0.78 -45.21
C GLN A 629 5.64 0.60 -43.73
N TRP A 630 4.37 0.29 -43.43
CA TRP A 630 3.91 0.11 -42.04
C TRP A 630 4.60 -1.06 -41.32
N LEU A 631 5.05 -2.09 -42.04
CA LEU A 631 5.77 -3.23 -41.46
C LEU A 631 7.08 -2.80 -40.79
N LYS A 632 7.71 -1.73 -41.26
CA LYS A 632 8.94 -1.17 -40.67
C LYS A 632 8.72 -0.58 -39.26
N HIS A 633 7.47 -0.28 -38.90
CA HIS A 633 7.11 0.26 -37.60
C HIS A 633 6.71 -0.81 -36.58
N VAL A 634 6.68 -2.09 -36.98
CA VAL A 634 6.39 -3.20 -36.07
C VAL A 634 7.64 -3.53 -35.27
N SER A 635 7.56 -3.40 -33.95
CA SER A 635 8.64 -3.72 -33.03
C SER A 635 8.15 -4.76 -32.02
N VAL A 636 8.52 -6.02 -32.26
CA VAL A 636 8.14 -7.16 -31.42
C VAL A 636 8.53 -6.97 -29.94
N PRO A 637 9.74 -6.47 -29.60
CA PRO A 637 10.07 -6.20 -28.19
C PRO A 637 9.12 -5.20 -27.53
N VAL A 638 8.69 -4.15 -28.26
CA VAL A 638 7.75 -3.14 -27.74
C VAL A 638 6.34 -3.71 -27.63
N MET A 639 5.95 -4.66 -28.48
CA MET A 639 4.69 -5.38 -28.29
C MET A 639 4.76 -6.27 -27.04
N LEU A 640 5.87 -6.93 -26.79
CA LEU A 640 6.00 -7.87 -25.66
C LEU A 640 6.24 -7.17 -24.31
N VAL A 641 6.73 -5.92 -24.31
CA VAL A 641 6.89 -5.11 -23.08
C VAL A 641 5.55 -4.63 -22.51
N SER A 642 4.46 -4.71 -23.28
CA SER A 642 3.18 -4.04 -23.03
C SER A 642 2.43 -4.47 -21.78
N VAL A 643 2.84 -5.52 -21.08
CA VAL A 643 2.16 -6.01 -19.86
C VAL A 643 3.13 -6.23 -18.70
N ILE A 644 4.41 -5.92 -18.86
CA ILE A 644 5.45 -6.30 -17.89
C ILE A 644 5.27 -5.60 -16.53
N ASN A 645 4.59 -4.44 -16.49
CA ASN A 645 4.28 -3.74 -15.24
C ASN A 645 2.94 -4.18 -14.60
N MET A 646 2.24 -5.18 -15.15
CA MET A 646 0.95 -5.67 -14.63
C MET A 646 1.11 -7.03 -13.94
N PRO A 647 0.90 -7.14 -12.61
CA PRO A 647 0.67 -6.10 -11.59
C PRO A 647 1.97 -5.35 -11.17
N PRO A 648 1.90 -4.20 -10.45
CA PRO A 648 0.72 -3.56 -9.86
C PRO A 648 -0.06 -2.63 -10.81
N ALA A 649 0.43 -2.37 -12.03
CA ALA A 649 -0.36 -1.65 -13.01
C ALA A 649 -1.62 -2.44 -13.37
N THR A 650 -2.73 -1.73 -13.55
CA THR A 650 -4.04 -2.33 -13.80
C THR A 650 -4.53 -1.97 -15.21
N ALA A 651 -5.57 -2.65 -15.68
CA ALA A 651 -6.07 -2.50 -17.05
C ALA A 651 -6.50 -1.05 -17.37
N VAL A 652 -7.05 -0.33 -16.38
CA VAL A 652 -7.45 1.07 -16.56
C VAL A 652 -6.28 1.98 -16.93
N ASN A 653 -5.09 1.74 -16.35
CA ASN A 653 -3.90 2.53 -16.64
C ASN A 653 -3.53 2.41 -18.13
N TYR A 654 -3.55 1.19 -18.66
CA TYR A 654 -3.21 0.91 -20.06
C TYR A 654 -4.27 1.41 -21.04
N ASN A 655 -5.55 1.14 -20.78
CA ASN A 655 -6.64 1.61 -21.64
C ASN A 655 -6.61 3.13 -21.78
N SER A 656 -6.53 3.85 -20.66
CA SER A 656 -6.48 5.32 -20.67
C SER A 656 -5.21 5.85 -21.35
N TRP A 657 -4.06 5.25 -21.08
CA TRP A 657 -2.79 5.64 -21.72
C TRP A 657 -2.84 5.47 -23.24
N ILE A 658 -3.37 4.33 -23.73
CA ILE A 658 -3.52 4.05 -25.17
C ILE A 658 -4.47 5.05 -25.83
N ILE A 659 -5.62 5.35 -25.21
CA ILE A 659 -6.60 6.29 -25.75
C ILE A 659 -5.98 7.68 -25.89
N ILE A 660 -5.32 8.19 -24.85
CA ILE A 660 -4.70 9.52 -24.89
C ILE A 660 -3.51 9.53 -25.86
N GLY A 661 -2.72 8.46 -25.91
CA GLY A 661 -1.63 8.29 -26.88
C GLY A 661 -2.12 8.29 -28.34
N PHE A 662 -3.29 7.70 -28.62
CA PHE A 662 -3.93 7.77 -29.93
C PHE A 662 -4.45 9.17 -30.28
N LEU A 663 -5.15 9.81 -29.34
CA LEU A 663 -5.68 11.16 -29.56
C LEU A 663 -4.57 12.18 -29.80
N SER A 664 -3.47 12.11 -29.05
CA SER A 664 -2.31 12.98 -29.28
C SER A 664 -1.49 12.55 -30.49
N GLY A 665 -0.97 11.32 -30.47
CA GLY A 665 0.05 10.85 -31.41
C GLY A 665 -0.46 10.52 -32.81
N TYR A 666 -1.74 10.20 -32.97
CA TYR A 666 -2.35 9.93 -34.28
C TYR A 666 -3.29 11.06 -34.72
N VAL A 667 -4.31 11.38 -33.92
CA VAL A 667 -5.35 12.35 -34.33
C VAL A 667 -4.79 13.77 -34.36
N ALA A 668 -4.27 14.27 -33.24
CA ALA A 668 -3.74 15.64 -33.18
C ALA A 668 -2.51 15.81 -34.08
N TYR A 669 -1.60 14.83 -34.13
CA TYR A 669 -0.45 14.87 -35.04
C TYR A 669 -0.86 14.95 -36.53
N ARG A 670 -1.90 14.22 -36.95
CA ARG A 670 -2.33 14.16 -38.36
C ARG A 670 -3.22 15.33 -38.79
N TYR A 671 -4.17 15.73 -37.95
CA TYR A 671 -5.18 16.73 -38.31
C TYR A 671 -4.87 18.14 -37.79
N TYR A 672 -4.04 18.26 -36.74
CA TYR A 672 -3.70 19.52 -36.08
C TYR A 672 -2.18 19.67 -35.90
N ARG A 673 -1.41 19.41 -36.96
CA ARG A 673 0.05 19.29 -36.93
C ARG A 673 0.77 20.50 -36.34
N GLU A 674 0.35 21.72 -36.69
CA GLU A 674 0.94 22.97 -36.15
C GLU A 674 0.70 23.13 -34.65
N TRP A 675 -0.48 22.73 -34.18
CA TRP A 675 -0.80 22.74 -32.75
C TRP A 675 0.04 21.69 -32.02
N TRP A 676 0.10 20.47 -32.56
CA TRP A 676 0.84 19.37 -31.95
C TRP A 676 2.33 19.68 -31.82
N SER A 677 2.96 20.15 -32.91
CA SER A 677 4.39 20.46 -32.92
C SER A 677 4.76 21.59 -31.95
N ARG A 678 3.86 22.54 -31.73
CA ARG A 678 4.10 23.69 -30.85
C ARG A 678 3.75 23.42 -29.39
N LEU A 679 2.70 22.63 -29.11
CA LEU A 679 2.06 22.60 -27.79
C LEU A 679 1.94 21.21 -27.15
N ASN A 680 2.10 20.10 -27.87
CA ASN A 680 1.89 18.75 -27.31
C ASN A 680 2.80 18.45 -26.11
N TYR A 681 4.11 18.64 -26.27
CA TYR A 681 5.08 18.40 -25.18
C TYR A 681 4.89 19.38 -24.02
N LEU A 682 4.41 20.59 -24.31
CA LEU A 682 4.10 21.59 -23.28
C LEU A 682 2.84 21.23 -22.49
N LEU A 683 1.83 20.67 -23.15
CA LEU A 683 0.63 20.12 -22.50
C LEU A 683 1.01 18.99 -21.54
N SER A 684 1.88 18.06 -21.98
CA SER A 684 2.38 16.99 -21.11
C SER A 684 3.01 17.54 -19.83
N GLY A 685 3.93 18.51 -19.95
CA GLY A 685 4.60 19.10 -18.79
C GLY A 685 3.64 19.88 -17.88
N ALA A 686 2.62 20.52 -18.45
CA ALA A 686 1.60 21.24 -17.68
C ALA A 686 0.69 20.31 -16.88
N LEU A 687 0.30 19.18 -17.47
CA LEU A 687 -0.52 18.14 -16.80
C LEU A 687 0.26 17.48 -15.66
N ASP A 688 1.52 17.08 -15.90
CA ASP A 688 2.40 16.49 -14.89
C ASP A 688 2.57 17.43 -13.68
N ALA A 689 2.86 18.71 -13.95
CA ALA A 689 3.06 19.69 -12.90
C ALA A 689 1.78 20.00 -12.14
N GLY A 690 0.66 20.25 -12.83
CA GLY A 690 -0.60 20.59 -12.19
C GLY A 690 -1.08 19.47 -11.26
N LEU A 691 -0.95 18.21 -11.70
CA LEU A 691 -1.16 17.02 -10.87
C LEU A 691 -0.28 17.04 -9.62
N ALA A 692 1.03 17.21 -9.78
CA ALA A 692 1.98 17.14 -8.67
C ALA A 692 1.73 18.20 -7.60
N PHE A 693 1.58 19.47 -7.99
CA PHE A 693 1.34 20.56 -7.03
C PHE A 693 0.00 20.38 -6.30
N MET A 694 -1.06 19.98 -7.02
CA MET A 694 -2.37 19.76 -6.39
C MET A 694 -2.34 18.53 -5.48
N GLY A 695 -1.68 17.43 -5.89
CA GLY A 695 -1.57 16.23 -5.07
C GLY A 695 -0.86 16.47 -3.74
N VAL A 696 0.25 17.22 -3.76
CA VAL A 696 0.92 17.65 -2.52
C VAL A 696 0.02 18.56 -1.68
N PHE A 697 -0.68 19.51 -2.31
CA PHE A 697 -1.58 20.43 -1.61
C PHE A 697 -2.76 19.72 -0.95
N LEU A 698 -3.46 18.83 -1.65
CA LEU A 698 -4.53 17.98 -1.09
C LEU A 698 -4.01 17.17 0.10
N TYR A 699 -2.82 16.60 -0.03
CA TYR A 699 -2.24 15.83 1.04
C TYR A 699 -1.97 16.67 2.29
N LEU A 700 -1.31 17.84 2.13
CA LEU A 700 -0.98 18.72 3.26
C LEU A 700 -2.23 19.30 3.93
N CYS A 701 -3.24 19.68 3.15
CA CYS A 701 -4.44 20.33 3.68
C CYS A 701 -5.48 19.36 4.24
N LEU A 702 -5.66 18.19 3.62
CA LEU A 702 -6.77 17.27 3.92
C LEU A 702 -6.25 15.91 4.38
N GLY A 703 -5.24 15.37 3.68
CA GLY A 703 -4.66 14.06 3.97
C GLY A 703 -4.02 13.96 5.36
N MET A 704 -3.26 14.97 5.80
CA MET A 704 -2.64 14.99 7.13
C MET A 704 -3.66 15.14 8.27
N GLY A 705 -4.79 15.81 8.01
CA GLY A 705 -5.87 15.98 8.98
C GLY A 705 -6.82 14.77 9.07
N HIS A 706 -6.54 13.69 8.33
CA HIS A 706 -7.45 12.54 8.16
C HIS A 706 -8.88 12.92 7.76
N VAL A 707 -9.03 14.03 7.04
CA VAL A 707 -10.32 14.50 6.55
C VAL A 707 -10.62 13.75 5.26
N SER A 708 -11.63 12.90 5.28
CA SER A 708 -12.08 12.13 4.11
C SER A 708 -13.59 12.31 3.89
N LEU A 709 -14.01 12.23 2.63
CA LEU A 709 -15.42 12.30 2.23
C LEU A 709 -15.89 10.92 1.78
N GLU A 710 -16.79 10.30 2.53
CA GLU A 710 -17.41 9.03 2.16
C GLU A 710 -18.77 9.27 1.49
N TRP A 711 -18.89 8.91 0.21
CA TRP A 711 -20.13 8.98 -0.56
C TRP A 711 -20.02 8.10 -1.82
N TRP A 712 -21.03 8.06 -2.69
CA TRP A 712 -21.01 7.14 -3.85
C TRP A 712 -19.84 7.36 -4.83
N GLY A 713 -19.23 8.54 -4.81
CA GLY A 713 -18.03 8.88 -5.59
C GLY A 713 -16.71 8.46 -4.95
N SER A 714 -16.69 7.99 -3.69
CA SER A 714 -15.47 7.58 -2.97
C SER A 714 -15.07 6.12 -3.20
N VAL A 715 -15.99 5.26 -3.65
CA VAL A 715 -15.69 3.86 -3.98
C VAL A 715 -15.04 3.80 -5.36
N THR A 716 -13.77 3.42 -5.39
CA THR A 716 -13.01 3.20 -6.62
C THR A 716 -13.52 1.93 -7.33
N ASP A 717 -13.63 1.98 -8.66
CA ASP A 717 -14.04 0.91 -9.57
C ASP A 717 -15.51 0.41 -9.47
N GLY A 718 -16.01 0.14 -8.25
CA GLY A 718 -17.38 -0.31 -8.01
C GLY A 718 -17.68 -1.75 -8.49
N CYS A 719 -16.68 -2.63 -8.52
CA CYS A 719 -16.76 -4.02 -9.00
C CYS A 719 -16.37 -5.03 -7.89
N PRO A 720 -17.20 -5.26 -6.86
CA PRO A 720 -16.81 -6.06 -5.69
C PRO A 720 -16.59 -7.56 -5.99
N LEU A 721 -17.16 -8.08 -7.09
CA LEU A 721 -17.06 -9.49 -7.48
C LEU A 721 -15.89 -9.77 -8.44
N ALA A 722 -15.15 -8.75 -8.88
CA ALA A 722 -14.05 -8.93 -9.82
C ALA A 722 -12.91 -9.80 -9.25
N SER A 723 -12.67 -9.72 -7.94
CA SER A 723 -11.67 -10.53 -7.25
C SER A 723 -12.14 -11.95 -6.90
N CYS A 724 -13.38 -12.35 -7.24
CA CYS A 724 -13.89 -13.68 -6.90
C CYS A 724 -13.48 -14.72 -7.96
N PRO A 725 -13.00 -15.92 -7.56
CA PRO A 725 -12.83 -17.05 -8.48
C PRO A 725 -14.15 -17.49 -9.15
N THR A 726 -14.06 -18.13 -10.32
CA THR A 726 -15.25 -18.64 -11.05
C THR A 726 -15.54 -20.11 -10.81
N ALA A 727 -14.60 -20.87 -10.23
CA ALA A 727 -14.81 -22.25 -9.83
C ALA A 727 -15.82 -22.36 -8.68
N LYS A 728 -16.76 -23.30 -8.79
CA LYS A 728 -17.80 -23.52 -7.78
C LYS A 728 -17.18 -24.10 -6.50
N GLY A 729 -17.63 -23.60 -5.34
CA GLY A 729 -17.22 -24.09 -4.03
C GLY A 729 -15.94 -23.46 -3.47
N ILE A 730 -15.33 -22.52 -4.20
CA ILE A 730 -14.16 -21.77 -3.75
C ILE A 730 -14.61 -20.41 -3.26
N VAL A 731 -14.41 -20.15 -1.97
CA VAL A 731 -14.66 -18.83 -1.38
C VAL A 731 -13.43 -17.99 -1.63
N GLY A 732 -13.55 -16.97 -2.48
CA GLY A 732 -12.52 -15.96 -2.63
C GLY A 732 -12.43 -15.10 -1.37
N THR A 733 -11.24 -14.59 -1.07
CA THR A 733 -11.01 -13.57 -0.04
C THR A 733 -11.64 -12.24 -0.49
N THR A 734 -12.96 -12.10 -0.35
CA THR A 734 -13.55 -10.76 -0.32
C THR A 734 -13.21 -10.15 1.04
N SER A 735 -12.58 -8.98 1.02
CA SER A 735 -12.61 -8.07 2.17
C SER A 735 -14.09 -7.81 2.48
N LEU A 736 -14.61 -8.53 3.49
CA LEU A 736 -15.85 -8.22 4.17
C LEU A 736 -15.77 -6.75 4.60
N ASP A 737 -16.37 -5.82 3.85
CA ASP A 737 -16.85 -4.53 4.36
C ASP A 737 -17.51 -3.60 3.33
N VAL A 738 -17.54 -3.91 2.02
CA VAL A 738 -18.22 -3.04 1.03
C VAL A 738 -19.29 -3.80 0.27
N ALA A 739 -20.42 -4.04 0.92
CA ALA A 739 -21.68 -4.36 0.25
C ALA A 739 -22.82 -3.59 0.90
N THR A 740 -23.07 -2.36 0.42
CA THR A 740 -24.40 -1.76 0.49
C THR A 740 -25.30 -2.55 -0.48
N PRO A 741 -26.43 -3.13 -0.04
CA PRO A 741 -27.30 -3.86 -0.95
C PRO A 741 -28.11 -2.87 -1.79
N LEU A 742 -27.91 -2.89 -3.11
CA LEU A 742 -28.87 -2.38 -4.07
C LEU A 742 -30.03 -3.39 -4.21
N MET A 743 -31.23 -2.83 -4.30
CA MET A 743 -32.54 -3.50 -4.35
C MET A 743 -32.57 -4.74 -5.25
N GLU A 744 -33.03 -5.87 -4.69
CA GLU A 744 -33.60 -6.97 -5.48
C GLU A 744 -35.14 -6.93 -5.45
N PRO A 745 -35.79 -7.42 -6.52
CA PRO A 745 -37.24 -7.38 -6.67
C PRO A 745 -37.93 -8.47 -5.84
N HIS A 746 -39.11 -8.10 -5.34
CA HIS A 746 -40.11 -8.89 -4.61
C HIS A 746 -39.98 -10.42 -4.69
N GLN A 747 -39.64 -11.04 -3.55
CA GLN A 747 -40.17 -12.35 -3.11
C GLN A 747 -40.21 -12.40 -1.55
N PRO A 748 -41.04 -13.28 -0.95
CA PRO A 748 -41.92 -12.95 0.17
C PRO A 748 -41.22 -12.89 1.53
N GLN A 749 -41.64 -11.90 2.32
CA GLN A 749 -41.34 -11.60 3.73
C GLN A 749 -40.50 -12.67 4.47
N SER A 750 -39.17 -12.56 4.35
CA SER A 750 -38.25 -13.13 5.33
C SER A 750 -38.04 -12.14 6.46
N THR A 751 -38.20 -12.59 7.70
CA THR A 751 -37.92 -11.82 8.92
C THR A 751 -36.56 -11.11 8.86
N PRO A 752 -36.48 -9.81 9.18
CA PRO A 752 -35.25 -9.02 9.03
C PRO A 752 -34.12 -9.55 9.94
N LYS A 753 -32.89 -9.58 9.40
CA LYS A 753 -31.70 -10.03 10.14
C LYS A 753 -31.43 -9.11 11.34
N PRO A 754 -31.05 -9.63 12.53
CA PRO A 754 -30.81 -8.83 13.73
C PRO A 754 -29.78 -7.71 13.52
N SER A 755 -28.76 -7.95 12.69
CA SER A 755 -27.77 -6.94 12.30
C SER A 755 -28.39 -5.75 11.57
N SER A 756 -29.36 -5.96 10.68
CA SER A 756 -30.00 -4.86 9.95
C SER A 756 -30.83 -3.98 10.88
N LEU A 757 -31.47 -4.56 11.89
CA LEU A 757 -32.19 -3.81 12.92
C LEU A 757 -31.24 -2.99 13.82
N ARG A 758 -30.08 -3.53 14.22
CA ARG A 758 -29.08 -2.78 15.01
C ARG A 758 -28.59 -1.54 14.27
N TRP A 759 -28.29 -1.68 12.98
CA TRP A 759 -27.91 -0.55 12.12
C TRP A 759 -29.04 0.46 11.93
N GLN A 760 -30.29 -0.01 11.88
CA GLN A 760 -31.47 0.87 11.80
C GLN A 760 -31.65 1.69 13.08
N ILE A 761 -31.43 1.09 14.26
CA ILE A 761 -31.49 1.74 15.56
C ILE A 761 -30.35 2.77 15.70
N LEU A 762 -29.12 2.38 15.37
CA LEU A 762 -27.95 3.27 15.41
C LEU A 762 -28.12 4.48 14.47
N ARG A 763 -28.58 4.24 13.24
CA ARG A 763 -28.88 5.28 12.26
C ARG A 763 -29.92 6.29 12.80
N ARG A 764 -30.96 5.82 13.50
CA ARG A 764 -32.00 6.70 14.07
C ARG A 764 -31.48 7.47 15.28
N ALA A 765 -30.67 6.86 16.15
CA ALA A 765 -30.05 7.52 17.30
C ALA A 765 -29.11 8.67 16.89
N LEU A 766 -28.39 8.51 15.79
CA LEU A 766 -27.50 9.53 15.22
C LEU A 766 -28.25 10.69 14.54
N LEU A 767 -29.53 10.53 14.21
CA LEU A 767 -30.32 11.49 13.42
C LEU A 767 -31.24 12.43 14.23
N ARG A 768 -31.07 12.53 15.56
CA ARG A 768 -31.77 13.44 16.51
C ARG A 768 -32.93 14.27 15.90
N ARG A 769 -34.18 13.80 16.05
CA ARG A 769 -35.38 14.66 15.97
C ARG A 769 -36.18 14.56 17.26
N PRO A 770 -36.69 15.67 17.80
CA PRO A 770 -37.63 15.63 18.91
C PRO A 770 -39.03 15.36 18.36
N SER A 771 -39.62 14.21 18.69
CA SER A 771 -41.07 14.05 18.58
C SER A 771 -41.59 12.96 19.51
N ASN A 772 -42.44 13.39 20.44
CA ASN A 772 -43.36 12.57 21.20
C ASN A 772 -44.24 11.74 20.25
N SER A 773 -44.04 10.43 20.20
CA SER A 773 -45.08 9.47 19.84
C SER A 773 -44.62 8.07 20.27
N GLY A 774 -45.28 7.51 21.27
CA GLY A 774 -45.09 6.12 21.69
C GLY A 774 -45.76 5.19 20.68
N ASP A 775 -44.98 4.68 19.73
CA ASP A 775 -45.42 3.59 18.87
C ASP A 775 -45.05 2.25 19.51
N SER A 776 -46.06 1.47 19.86
CA SER A 776 -45.95 0.14 20.50
C SER A 776 -45.28 -0.92 19.61
N SER A 777 -45.12 -0.64 18.30
CA SER A 777 -44.39 -1.52 17.38
C SER A 777 -42.86 -1.40 17.50
N ASP A 778 -42.34 -0.26 17.96
CA ASP A 778 -40.90 0.00 18.07
C ASP A 778 -40.24 -0.80 19.22
N ASN A 779 -40.97 -1.01 20.33
CA ASN A 779 -40.47 -1.79 21.47
C ASN A 779 -40.22 -3.26 21.12
N ILE A 780 -41.06 -3.89 20.29
CA ILE A 780 -40.94 -5.31 19.94
C ILE A 780 -39.72 -5.57 19.04
N SER A 781 -39.40 -4.63 18.13
CA SER A 781 -38.19 -4.68 17.30
C SER A 781 -36.90 -4.41 18.07
N LEU A 782 -36.94 -3.51 19.05
CA LEU A 782 -35.81 -3.24 19.95
C LEU A 782 -35.56 -4.45 20.87
N GLU A 783 -36.63 -4.98 21.45
CA GLU A 783 -36.59 -6.16 22.31
C GLU A 783 -36.05 -7.38 21.60
N LYS A 784 -36.28 -7.57 20.28
CA LYS A 784 -35.76 -8.72 19.50
C LYS A 784 -34.27 -8.66 19.16
N VAL A 785 -33.62 -7.52 19.37
CA VAL A 785 -32.28 -7.23 18.79
C VAL A 785 -31.29 -6.70 19.81
N SER A 786 -31.80 -6.12 20.90
CA SER A 786 -31.05 -5.75 22.08
C SER A 786 -30.40 -6.99 22.72
N ARG A 787 -29.07 -6.94 22.91
CA ARG A 787 -28.35 -7.87 23.80
C ARG A 787 -28.42 -7.44 25.27
N ARG A 788 -28.92 -6.23 25.52
CA ARG A 788 -29.31 -5.77 26.85
C ARG A 788 -30.64 -6.41 27.19
N THR A 789 -30.67 -7.20 28.24
CA THR A 789 -31.82 -8.02 28.61
C THR A 789 -32.62 -7.28 29.69
N ARG A 790 -33.77 -6.73 29.34
CA ARG A 790 -34.74 -6.22 30.34
C ARG A 790 -35.38 -7.35 31.17
N SER A 791 -35.21 -8.60 30.71
CA SER A 791 -35.64 -9.82 31.36
C SER A 791 -34.41 -10.61 31.82
N GLY A 792 -34.42 -11.12 33.05
CA GLY A 792 -33.44 -12.07 33.55
C GLY A 792 -34.11 -13.34 34.04
N PHE A 793 -33.38 -14.16 34.81
CA PHE A 793 -34.00 -15.30 35.49
C PHE A 793 -35.00 -14.84 36.57
N ASN A 794 -34.90 -13.59 37.05
CA ASN A 794 -35.80 -12.98 38.04
C ASN A 794 -35.84 -13.81 39.32
N LEU A 795 -34.67 -14.22 39.81
CA LEU A 795 -34.52 -15.13 40.94
C LEU A 795 -34.72 -14.40 42.27
N ILE A 796 -34.29 -13.13 42.33
CA ILE A 796 -34.49 -12.26 43.48
C ILE A 796 -35.50 -11.16 43.13
N PRO A 797 -36.65 -11.06 43.84
CA PRO A 797 -37.60 -9.98 43.64
C PRO A 797 -36.98 -8.60 43.84
N CYS A 798 -37.19 -7.69 42.89
CA CYS A 798 -36.74 -6.31 42.98
C CYS A 798 -37.81 -5.31 42.50
N HIS A 799 -37.83 -4.12 43.08
CA HIS A 799 -38.67 -3.01 42.62
C HIS A 799 -37.96 -1.66 42.77
N VAL A 800 -38.32 -0.72 41.92
CA VAL A 800 -37.76 0.64 41.93
C VAL A 800 -38.39 1.44 43.08
N VAL A 801 -37.55 2.15 43.83
CA VAL A 801 -38.00 3.08 44.88
C VAL A 801 -38.04 4.49 44.28
N ASN A 802 -39.23 5.10 44.22
CA ASN A 802 -39.38 6.50 43.86
C ASN A 802 -39.09 7.35 45.10
N ASP A 803 -37.93 8.01 45.16
CA ASP A 803 -37.60 8.94 46.24
C ASP A 803 -38.56 10.15 46.19
N GLY A 804 -39.53 10.18 47.10
CA GLY A 804 -40.26 11.38 47.47
C GLY A 804 -39.69 11.93 48.78
N GLY A 805 -38.73 12.86 48.71
CA GLY A 805 -38.29 13.66 49.87
C GLY A 805 -36.82 14.08 49.86
N GLU A 806 -36.62 15.41 49.88
CA GLU A 806 -35.47 16.17 50.43
C GLU A 806 -34.07 16.06 49.79
N ASP A 807 -33.84 16.84 48.71
CA ASP A 807 -32.83 17.92 48.59
C ASP A 807 -32.65 18.25 47.08
N PRO A 808 -33.16 19.39 46.57
CA PRO A 808 -33.21 19.68 45.13
C PRO A 808 -31.84 19.90 44.46
N ASP A 809 -30.76 20.05 45.24
CA ASP A 809 -29.41 20.35 44.73
C ASP A 809 -28.45 19.14 44.70
N SER A 810 -28.88 17.92 45.05
CA SER A 810 -27.99 16.74 45.09
C SER A 810 -28.33 15.59 44.11
N LEU A 811 -29.45 15.65 43.40
CA LEU A 811 -29.92 14.54 42.55
C LEU A 811 -29.88 14.88 41.06
N SER A 812 -28.84 14.43 40.38
CA SER A 812 -28.89 14.34 38.92
C SER A 812 -29.98 13.33 38.51
N LYS A 813 -30.82 13.69 37.52
CA LYS A 813 -31.87 12.84 36.92
C LYS A 813 -31.32 11.59 36.17
N ARG A 814 -30.27 10.96 36.69
CA ARG A 814 -29.41 9.96 36.02
C ARG A 814 -29.45 8.58 36.67
N ASP A 815 -29.81 8.45 37.95
CA ASP A 815 -29.70 7.20 38.72
C ASP A 815 -31.04 6.71 39.28
N VAL A 816 -31.11 5.41 39.58
CA VAL A 816 -32.27 4.66 40.11
C VAL A 816 -31.86 3.88 41.34
N CYS A 817 -32.71 3.84 42.36
CA CYS A 817 -32.54 2.95 43.49
C CYS A 817 -33.46 1.73 43.34
N TYR A 818 -32.88 0.53 43.29
CA TYR A 818 -33.58 -0.74 43.31
C TYR A 818 -33.56 -1.33 44.71
N ARG A 819 -34.73 -1.74 45.21
CA ARG A 819 -34.87 -2.49 46.46
C ARG A 819 -35.08 -3.96 46.13
N TYR A 820 -34.15 -4.80 46.58
CA TYR A 820 -34.16 -6.26 46.44
C TYR A 820 -34.65 -6.90 47.74
N THR A 821 -35.61 -7.80 47.61
CA THR A 821 -36.18 -8.56 48.74
C THR A 821 -35.68 -9.99 48.68
N LEU A 822 -34.82 -10.37 49.62
CA LEU A 822 -34.28 -11.73 49.67
C LEU A 822 -35.38 -12.72 50.12
N PRO A 823 -35.63 -13.82 49.39
CA PRO A 823 -36.62 -14.84 49.75
C PRO A 823 -36.15 -15.74 50.92
N LEU A 824 -35.63 -15.14 51.99
CA LEU A 824 -35.17 -15.79 53.21
C LEU A 824 -35.97 -15.28 54.42
N PRO A 825 -36.27 -16.13 55.42
CA PRO A 825 -36.94 -15.68 56.63
C PRO A 825 -36.08 -14.64 57.38
N ASN A 826 -36.64 -13.46 57.63
CA ASN A 826 -36.00 -12.36 58.38
C ASN A 826 -34.73 -11.74 57.76
N ALA A 827 -34.46 -11.95 56.46
CA ALA A 827 -33.36 -11.26 55.79
C ALA A 827 -33.70 -9.77 55.56
N PRO A 828 -32.76 -8.83 55.80
CA PRO A 828 -32.99 -7.43 55.54
C PRO A 828 -33.00 -7.14 54.03
N GLU A 829 -33.67 -6.06 53.64
CA GLU A 829 -33.75 -5.63 52.24
C GLU A 829 -32.43 -5.00 51.78
N ILE A 830 -32.08 -5.18 50.51
CA ILE A 830 -30.87 -4.60 49.90
C ILE A 830 -31.27 -3.49 48.94
N PHE A 831 -30.61 -2.34 49.05
CA PHE A 831 -30.85 -1.17 48.20
C PHE A 831 -29.63 -0.90 47.32
N LEU A 832 -29.76 -1.06 46.00
CA LEU A 832 -28.70 -0.76 45.05
C LEU A 832 -29.06 0.45 44.19
N ARG A 833 -28.25 1.51 44.29
CA ARG A 833 -28.28 2.62 43.36
C ARG A 833 -27.49 2.25 42.11
N GLN A 834 -28.13 2.41 40.95
CA GLN A 834 -27.62 2.06 39.63
C GLN A 834 -27.96 3.18 38.64
N ARG A 835 -27.32 3.19 37.47
CA ARG A 835 -27.59 4.21 36.46
C ARG A 835 -28.91 3.92 35.74
N TRP A 836 -29.71 4.96 35.47
CA TRP A 836 -30.95 4.82 34.70
C TRP A 836 -30.64 4.33 33.29
N GLU A 837 -31.40 3.33 32.85
CA GLU A 837 -31.03 2.46 31.74
C GLU A 837 -30.69 3.20 30.42
N ASP A 838 -31.26 4.36 30.11
CA ASP A 838 -31.13 4.96 28.76
C ASP A 838 -30.18 6.17 28.65
N ARG A 839 -29.13 6.28 29.50
CA ARG A 839 -28.20 7.42 29.45
C ARG A 839 -26.71 7.03 29.46
N VAL A 840 -26.05 7.26 28.32
CA VAL A 840 -24.59 7.18 28.16
C VAL A 840 -24.02 8.60 28.12
N ASP A 841 -22.90 8.84 28.81
CA ASP A 841 -22.23 10.14 28.89
C ASP A 841 -20.87 10.09 28.16
N LEU A 842 -20.47 11.21 27.57
CA LEU A 842 -19.17 11.35 26.92
C LEU A 842 -18.02 11.15 27.92
N ASN A 843 -18.23 11.54 29.19
CA ASN A 843 -17.25 11.32 30.25
C ASN A 843 -16.97 9.82 30.51
N ASP A 844 -17.96 8.95 30.26
CA ASP A 844 -17.77 7.49 30.41
C ASP A 844 -16.72 6.98 29.40
N PHE A 845 -16.73 7.49 28.16
CA PHE A 845 -15.74 7.14 27.14
C PHE A 845 -14.37 7.74 27.43
N GLU A 846 -14.31 8.94 28.04
CA GLU A 846 -13.05 9.56 28.46
C GLU A 846 -12.36 8.74 29.56
N VAL A 847 -13.13 8.29 30.56
CA VAL A 847 -12.63 7.42 31.64
C VAL A 847 -12.21 6.06 31.11
N CYS A 848 -13.01 5.45 30.21
CA CYS A 848 -12.64 4.18 29.56
C CYS A 848 -11.31 4.27 28.81
N ASN A 849 -11.11 5.35 28.03
CA ASN A 849 -9.86 5.59 27.31
C ASN A 849 -8.68 5.90 28.25
N ARG A 850 -8.91 6.64 29.35
CA ARG A 850 -7.86 7.03 30.30
C ARG A 850 -7.31 5.83 31.07
N TYR A 851 -8.17 4.88 31.47
CA TYR A 851 -7.79 3.74 32.29
C TYR A 851 -7.72 2.40 31.52
N ASN A 852 -7.95 2.42 30.20
CA ASN A 852 -7.97 1.22 29.33
C ASN A 852 -8.98 0.14 29.80
N ILE A 853 -10.13 0.58 30.29
CA ILE A 853 -11.23 -0.23 30.82
C ILE A 853 -12.47 -0.10 29.95
N ASP A 854 -13.44 -1.01 30.13
CA ASP A 854 -14.75 -0.90 29.49
C ASP A 854 -15.81 -0.29 30.43
N ASN A 855 -16.99 0.01 29.88
CA ASN A 855 -18.11 0.59 30.60
C ASN A 855 -19.20 -0.44 30.94
N THR A 856 -18.96 -1.75 30.74
CA THR A 856 -19.97 -2.81 30.84
C THR A 856 -20.60 -2.86 32.23
N GLY A 857 -19.81 -2.63 33.27
CA GLY A 857 -20.27 -2.56 34.67
C GLY A 857 -21.16 -1.34 35.01
N LEU A 858 -21.26 -0.34 34.12
CA LEU A 858 -22.10 0.86 34.28
C LEU A 858 -23.43 0.79 33.50
N VAL A 859 -23.66 -0.28 32.74
CA VAL A 859 -24.78 -0.36 31.77
C VAL A 859 -26.06 -0.91 32.40
N CYS A 860 -25.97 -2.05 33.08
CA CYS A 860 -27.08 -2.70 33.81
C CYS A 860 -26.55 -3.87 34.65
N GLN A 861 -27.40 -4.38 35.53
CA GLN A 861 -27.26 -5.70 36.14
C GLN A 861 -27.30 -6.80 35.06
N TRP A 862 -26.33 -7.72 35.03
CA TRP A 862 -26.31 -8.82 34.07
C TRP A 862 -27.05 -10.05 34.61
N PRO A 863 -27.67 -10.90 33.75
CA PRO A 863 -28.39 -12.09 34.22
C PRO A 863 -27.53 -13.08 35.03
N SER A 864 -26.25 -13.19 34.70
CA SER A 864 -25.30 -14.02 35.44
C SER A 864 -25.11 -13.56 36.88
N GLU A 865 -25.31 -12.27 37.14
CA GLU A 865 -25.19 -11.67 38.46
C GLU A 865 -26.40 -12.01 39.35
N ASP A 866 -27.62 -12.01 38.78
CA ASP A 866 -28.83 -12.48 39.48
C ASP A 866 -28.71 -13.98 39.84
N VAL A 867 -28.15 -14.77 38.92
CA VAL A 867 -27.84 -16.20 39.16
C VAL A 867 -26.79 -16.38 40.25
N LEU A 868 -25.68 -15.64 40.19
CA LEU A 868 -24.62 -15.72 41.20
C LEU A 868 -25.18 -15.32 42.58
N ALA A 869 -25.92 -14.21 42.66
CA ALA A 869 -26.52 -13.74 43.91
C ALA A 869 -27.50 -14.77 44.50
N TYR A 870 -28.37 -15.35 43.67
CA TYR A 870 -29.28 -16.43 44.10
C TYR A 870 -28.53 -17.68 44.54
N TYR A 871 -27.49 -18.09 43.82
CA TYR A 871 -26.68 -19.25 44.17
C TYR A 871 -25.99 -19.05 45.53
N CYS A 872 -25.38 -17.88 45.76
CA CYS A 872 -24.76 -17.53 47.03
C CYS A 872 -25.77 -17.58 48.18
N MET A 873 -26.98 -17.06 47.96
CA MET A 873 -28.09 -17.13 48.91
C MET A 873 -28.56 -18.56 49.21
N SER A 874 -28.51 -19.46 48.23
CA SER A 874 -28.85 -20.88 48.42
C SER A 874 -27.75 -21.67 49.13
N HIS A 875 -26.56 -21.08 49.31
CA HIS A 875 -25.37 -21.74 49.86
C HIS A 875 -24.66 -20.90 50.95
N LEU A 876 -25.43 -20.17 51.78
CA LEU A 876 -24.89 -19.23 52.77
C LEU A 876 -23.81 -19.82 53.68
N ASP A 877 -23.97 -21.07 54.10
CA ASP A 877 -23.03 -21.76 54.99
C ASP A 877 -21.60 -21.82 54.42
N ASN A 878 -21.45 -21.79 53.08
CA ASN A 878 -20.14 -21.80 52.43
C ASN A 878 -19.35 -20.50 52.68
N PHE A 879 -20.04 -19.38 52.90
CA PHE A 879 -19.42 -18.06 53.06
C PHE A 879 -19.28 -17.62 54.52
N ARG A 880 -19.86 -18.38 55.47
CA ARG A 880 -19.85 -18.03 56.89
C ARG A 880 -18.44 -17.97 57.47
N ASN A 881 -18.11 -16.87 58.14
CA ASN A 881 -16.76 -16.59 58.68
C ASN A 881 -15.62 -16.67 57.65
N LYS A 882 -15.92 -16.44 56.35
CA LYS A 882 -14.92 -16.42 55.27
C LYS A 882 -14.61 -15.01 54.81
N ARG A 883 -13.40 -14.82 54.26
CA ARG A 883 -13.04 -13.61 53.51
C ARG A 883 -13.38 -13.83 52.04
N VAL A 884 -14.28 -13.02 51.50
CA VAL A 884 -14.82 -13.15 50.15
C VAL A 884 -14.45 -11.94 49.34
N ILE A 885 -14.10 -12.15 48.06
CA ILE A 885 -13.95 -11.06 47.09
C ILE A 885 -14.78 -11.32 45.85
N GLU A 886 -15.50 -10.29 45.41
CA GLU A 886 -16.20 -10.27 44.14
C GLU A 886 -15.36 -9.53 43.08
N LEU A 887 -15.07 -10.18 41.95
CA LEU A 887 -14.32 -9.61 40.83
C LEU A 887 -15.26 -9.14 39.72
N GLY A 888 -15.06 -7.91 39.22
CA GLY A 888 -15.85 -7.37 38.11
C GLY A 888 -17.33 -7.26 38.46
N SER A 889 -17.61 -6.79 39.68
CA SER A 889 -18.91 -6.87 40.32
C SER A 889 -20.01 -6.05 39.63
N GLY A 890 -19.65 -5.07 38.78
CA GLY A 890 -20.59 -4.03 38.42
C GLY A 890 -21.15 -3.39 39.70
N TYR A 891 -22.47 -3.36 39.86
CA TYR A 891 -23.13 -2.84 41.06
C TYR A 891 -23.03 -3.74 42.32
N GLY A 892 -22.55 -4.99 42.19
CA GLY A 892 -22.15 -5.88 43.29
C GLY A 892 -23.26 -6.58 44.07
N LEU A 893 -24.34 -7.00 43.41
CA LEU A 893 -25.48 -7.61 44.09
C LEU A 893 -25.09 -8.89 44.83
N ALA A 894 -24.28 -9.77 44.22
CA ALA A 894 -23.87 -10.99 44.87
C ALA A 894 -23.01 -10.72 46.12
N GLY A 895 -22.08 -9.77 46.04
CA GLY A 895 -21.32 -9.30 47.20
C GLY A 895 -22.22 -8.79 48.33
N PHE A 896 -23.24 -7.98 48.02
CA PHE A 896 -24.20 -7.52 49.03
C PHE A 896 -25.06 -8.64 49.62
N VAL A 897 -25.50 -9.61 48.81
CA VAL A 897 -26.24 -10.78 49.31
C VAL A 897 -25.39 -11.58 50.29
N ILE A 898 -24.13 -11.85 49.96
CA ILE A 898 -23.20 -12.56 50.86
C ILE A 898 -22.99 -11.75 52.14
N ALA A 899 -22.76 -10.45 52.01
CA ALA A 899 -22.48 -9.59 53.16
C ALA A 899 -23.64 -9.53 54.16
N VAL A 900 -24.86 -9.50 53.64
CA VAL A 900 -26.09 -9.35 54.42
C VAL A 900 -26.59 -10.68 54.99
N ALA A 901 -26.48 -11.77 54.24
CA ALA A 901 -27.15 -13.03 54.59
C ALA A 901 -26.23 -14.11 55.14
N ALA A 902 -24.92 -14.06 54.87
CA ALA A 902 -24.03 -15.20 55.13
C ALA A 902 -23.18 -15.12 56.41
N GLU A 903 -23.22 -14.01 57.16
CA GLU A 903 -22.30 -13.76 58.29
C GLU A 903 -20.82 -13.99 57.90
N ALA A 904 -20.43 -13.45 56.73
CA ALA A 904 -19.05 -13.50 56.27
C ALA A 904 -18.13 -12.66 57.17
N LEU A 905 -16.83 -12.98 57.21
CA LEU A 905 -15.87 -12.20 57.98
C LEU A 905 -15.61 -10.85 57.31
N GLU A 906 -15.37 -10.88 55.99
CA GLU A 906 -15.11 -9.71 55.16
C GLU A 906 -15.62 -9.98 53.74
N VAL A 907 -16.24 -8.99 53.11
CA VAL A 907 -16.62 -9.00 51.69
C VAL A 907 -16.00 -7.80 50.98
N VAL A 908 -15.12 -8.06 50.03
CA VAL A 908 -14.54 -7.03 49.17
C VAL A 908 -15.27 -7.05 47.82
N ILE A 909 -15.87 -5.93 47.43
CA ILE A 909 -16.60 -5.81 46.16
C ILE A 909 -15.74 -4.96 45.22
N SER A 910 -15.29 -5.55 44.10
CA SER A 910 -14.27 -4.94 43.25
C SER A 910 -14.65 -4.83 41.78
N ASP A 911 -14.21 -3.73 41.17
CA ASP A 911 -14.36 -3.48 39.73
C ASP A 911 -13.14 -2.71 39.19
N GLY A 912 -12.84 -2.87 37.91
CA GLY A 912 -11.76 -2.12 37.25
C GLY A 912 -12.16 -0.67 36.95
N ASN A 913 -13.47 -0.37 36.94
CA ASN A 913 -13.96 0.96 36.62
C ASN A 913 -14.14 1.83 37.87
N PRO A 914 -13.39 2.95 38.01
CA PRO A 914 -13.48 3.79 39.20
C PRO A 914 -14.89 4.35 39.43
N GLN A 915 -15.65 4.63 38.35
CA GLN A 915 -17.03 5.10 38.48
C GLN A 915 -17.95 4.01 39.05
N VAL A 916 -17.70 2.72 38.72
CA VAL A 916 -18.45 1.60 39.29
C VAL A 916 -18.12 1.47 40.78
N VAL A 917 -16.84 1.60 41.14
CA VAL A 917 -16.41 1.55 42.54
C VAL A 917 -17.01 2.67 43.38
N ASP A 918 -17.23 3.86 42.81
CA ASP A 918 -17.99 4.93 43.47
C ASP A 918 -19.46 4.51 43.75
N TYR A 919 -20.14 3.84 42.81
CA TYR A 919 -21.48 3.28 43.05
C TYR A 919 -21.46 2.19 44.12
N ILE A 920 -20.45 1.32 44.14
CA ILE A 920 -20.30 0.29 45.17
C ILE A 920 -20.17 0.95 46.54
N GLN A 921 -19.30 1.96 46.68
CA GLN A 921 -19.13 2.70 47.93
C GLN A 921 -20.43 3.37 48.39
N HIS A 922 -21.20 3.95 47.46
CA HIS A 922 -22.50 4.53 47.76
C HIS A 922 -23.51 3.47 48.23
N ASN A 923 -23.53 2.30 47.60
CA ASN A 923 -24.39 1.18 47.98
C ASN A 923 -24.00 0.58 49.33
N ILE A 924 -22.71 0.55 49.69
CA ILE A 924 -22.25 0.18 51.04
C ILE A 924 -22.83 1.15 52.08
N ASN A 925 -22.80 2.45 51.78
CA ASN A 925 -23.31 3.46 52.70
C ASN A 925 -24.83 3.32 52.92
N ILE A 926 -25.60 3.10 51.85
CA ILE A 926 -27.07 2.92 51.94
C ILE A 926 -27.42 1.66 52.75
N ASN A 927 -26.69 0.56 52.56
CA ASN A 927 -26.98 -0.71 53.22
C ASN A 927 -26.30 -0.89 54.58
N SER A 928 -25.58 0.11 55.10
CA SER A 928 -24.76 0.01 56.31
C SER A 928 -25.49 -0.61 57.52
N ALA A 929 -26.78 -0.34 57.70
CA ALA A 929 -27.59 -0.93 58.77
C ALA A 929 -27.91 -2.43 58.55
N ALA A 930 -27.92 -2.91 57.31
CA ALA A 930 -28.22 -4.28 56.94
C ALA A 930 -26.99 -5.21 56.91
N LEU A 931 -25.77 -4.64 56.90
CA LEU A 931 -24.51 -5.42 56.80
C LEU A 931 -24.14 -6.19 58.10
N GLY A 932 -24.84 -5.93 59.21
CA GLY A 932 -24.61 -6.62 60.48
C GLY A 932 -23.17 -6.46 60.98
N SER A 933 -22.50 -7.57 61.26
CA SER A 933 -21.09 -7.63 61.69
C SER A 933 -20.09 -7.86 60.54
N THR A 934 -20.56 -8.03 59.31
CA THR A 934 -19.71 -8.29 58.14
C THR A 934 -18.99 -7.02 57.72
N GLU A 935 -17.66 -7.06 57.58
CA GLU A 935 -16.89 -5.92 57.05
C GLU A 935 -17.01 -5.88 55.52
N VAL A 936 -17.49 -4.76 54.94
CA VAL A 936 -17.63 -4.61 53.48
C VAL A 936 -16.80 -3.46 52.95
N LYS A 937 -16.00 -3.71 51.90
CA LYS A 937 -15.07 -2.72 51.32
C LYS A 937 -15.22 -2.65 49.79
N PRO A 938 -15.26 -1.43 49.20
CA PRO A 938 -15.09 -1.27 47.77
C PRO A 938 -13.61 -1.30 47.39
N MET A 939 -13.29 -1.81 46.20
CA MET A 939 -11.90 -1.84 45.72
C MET A 939 -11.81 -1.64 44.20
N ILE A 940 -10.91 -0.75 43.76
CA ILE A 940 -10.51 -0.68 42.36
C ILE A 940 -9.49 -1.79 42.08
N LEU A 941 -9.81 -2.70 41.17
CA LEU A 941 -8.94 -3.82 40.84
C LEU A 941 -8.89 -4.06 39.33
N HIS A 942 -7.73 -3.78 38.73
CA HIS A 942 -7.43 -4.09 37.34
C HIS A 942 -6.71 -5.44 37.24
N TRP A 943 -7.26 -6.37 36.46
CA TRP A 943 -6.74 -7.74 36.37
C TRP A 943 -5.39 -7.86 35.64
N ASP A 944 -4.93 -6.80 34.95
CA ASP A 944 -3.70 -6.76 34.17
C ASP A 944 -2.56 -5.94 34.84
N GLN A 945 -2.80 -5.34 36.01
CA GLN A 945 -1.81 -4.53 36.71
C GLN A 945 -1.14 -5.26 37.89
N HIS A 946 0.13 -4.94 38.16
CA HIS A 946 0.98 -5.58 39.16
C HIS A 946 0.62 -5.24 40.64
N VAL A 947 -0.60 -4.78 40.92
CA VAL A 947 -1.00 -4.10 42.18
C VAL A 947 -1.52 -5.07 43.27
N VAL A 948 -1.49 -6.38 43.04
CA VAL A 948 -2.10 -7.38 43.98
C VAL A 948 -1.18 -7.75 45.16
N SER A 949 -0.03 -7.08 45.36
CA SER A 949 0.96 -7.48 46.38
C SER A 949 0.41 -7.47 47.81
N ASP A 950 -0.47 -6.52 48.13
CA ASP A 950 -0.84 -6.21 49.52
C ASP A 950 -2.01 -7.07 50.03
N ILE A 951 -2.72 -7.74 49.11
CA ILE A 951 -3.88 -8.61 49.37
C ILE A 951 -3.70 -10.01 48.76
N SER A 952 -2.46 -10.37 48.38
CA SER A 952 -2.20 -11.68 47.81
C SER A 952 -2.42 -12.78 48.85
N GLY A 953 -3.07 -13.87 48.44
CA GLY A 953 -3.30 -15.04 49.30
C GLY A 953 -4.24 -14.78 50.46
N SER A 954 -5.12 -13.78 50.39
CA SER A 954 -5.90 -13.33 51.54
C SER A 954 -7.35 -13.82 51.56
N PHE A 955 -7.87 -14.33 50.44
CA PHE A 955 -9.29 -14.67 50.29
C PHE A 955 -9.56 -16.18 50.32
N ASP A 956 -10.61 -16.55 51.03
CA ASP A 956 -11.12 -17.92 51.09
C ASP A 956 -11.96 -18.25 49.85
N ILE A 957 -12.81 -17.31 49.42
CA ILE A 957 -13.71 -17.49 48.29
C ILE A 957 -13.60 -16.29 47.36
N ILE A 958 -13.50 -16.55 46.06
CA ILE A 958 -13.65 -15.54 45.01
C ILE A 958 -14.95 -15.82 44.27
N VAL A 959 -15.76 -14.80 44.03
CA VAL A 959 -16.94 -14.90 43.17
C VAL A 959 -16.83 -13.95 41.99
N ALA A 960 -17.33 -14.33 40.83
CA ALA A 960 -17.42 -13.43 39.68
C ALA A 960 -18.55 -13.85 38.73
N SER A 961 -19.25 -12.88 38.14
CA SER A 961 -20.27 -13.13 37.12
C SER A 961 -19.85 -12.54 35.77
N ASP A 962 -20.01 -13.35 34.71
CA ASP A 962 -19.79 -12.98 33.29
C ASP A 962 -18.45 -12.26 32.96
N CYS A 963 -17.40 -12.52 33.74
CA CYS A 963 -16.10 -11.88 33.59
C CYS A 963 -15.23 -12.46 32.45
N THR A 964 -15.70 -13.50 31.74
CA THR A 964 -14.95 -14.19 30.69
C THR A 964 -15.32 -13.73 29.27
N PHE A 965 -16.11 -12.66 29.12
CA PHE A 965 -16.51 -12.12 27.82
C PHE A 965 -15.32 -11.63 26.97
N PHE A 966 -14.41 -10.83 27.56
CA PHE A 966 -13.31 -10.21 26.83
C PHE A 966 -12.04 -11.06 26.86
N LYS A 967 -11.75 -11.74 25.73
CA LYS A 967 -10.57 -12.59 25.54
C LYS A 967 -9.24 -11.93 25.91
N LYS A 968 -9.11 -10.60 25.72
CA LYS A 968 -7.91 -9.84 26.07
C LYS A 968 -7.57 -9.86 27.58
N PHE A 969 -8.55 -10.09 28.44
CA PHE A 969 -8.36 -10.05 29.90
C PHE A 969 -8.22 -11.43 30.54
N HIS A 970 -8.41 -12.53 29.79
CA HIS A 970 -8.41 -13.90 30.33
C HIS A 970 -7.15 -14.24 31.12
N LYS A 971 -5.98 -13.96 30.54
CA LYS A 971 -4.68 -14.20 31.20
C LYS A 971 -4.50 -13.38 32.48
N GLY A 972 -4.94 -12.11 32.47
CA GLY A 972 -4.88 -11.23 33.63
C GLY A 972 -5.82 -11.71 34.74
N LEU A 973 -7.05 -12.08 34.38
CA LEU A 973 -8.06 -12.60 35.31
C LEU A 973 -7.61 -13.92 35.95
N ALA A 974 -7.11 -14.88 35.16
CA ALA A 974 -6.60 -16.15 35.68
C ALA A 974 -5.43 -15.95 36.66
N ARG A 975 -4.49 -15.05 36.33
CA ARG A 975 -3.39 -14.67 37.22
C ARG A 975 -3.91 -14.00 38.50
N THR A 976 -4.90 -13.14 38.41
CA THR A 976 -5.49 -12.42 39.54
C THR A 976 -6.20 -13.39 40.49
N ILE A 977 -7.03 -14.30 39.96
CA ILE A 977 -7.69 -15.38 40.72
C ILE A 977 -6.65 -16.20 41.46
N ARG A 978 -5.59 -16.63 40.76
CA ARG A 978 -4.45 -17.31 41.39
C ARG A 978 -3.95 -16.46 42.54
N CYS A 979 -3.45 -15.25 42.29
CA CYS A 979 -2.81 -14.40 43.30
C CYS A 979 -3.67 -14.13 44.54
N LEU A 980 -5.00 -14.04 44.42
CA LEU A 980 -5.91 -13.69 45.53
C LEU A 980 -6.30 -14.88 46.42
N LEU A 981 -6.43 -16.09 45.84
CA LEU A 981 -6.77 -17.30 46.60
C LEU A 981 -5.68 -17.65 47.62
N LYS A 982 -6.07 -18.05 48.83
CA LYS A 982 -5.14 -18.51 49.88
C LYS A 982 -4.23 -19.64 49.40
N GLU A 983 -2.97 -19.60 49.82
CA GLU A 983 -1.98 -20.66 49.55
C GLU A 983 -2.17 -21.90 50.43
N HIS A 984 -2.77 -21.73 51.60
CA HIS A 984 -2.93 -22.78 52.60
C HIS A 984 -4.36 -22.82 53.12
N GLY A 985 -4.94 -24.02 53.18
CA GLY A 985 -6.35 -24.24 53.55
C GLY A 985 -7.28 -24.28 52.34
N PRO A 986 -8.56 -24.65 52.53
CA PRO A 986 -9.52 -24.72 51.44
C PRO A 986 -9.84 -23.30 50.94
N SER A 987 -9.55 -23.05 49.66
CA SER A 987 -9.97 -21.85 48.95
C SER A 987 -10.41 -22.18 47.52
N GLU A 988 -11.42 -21.48 47.03
CA GLU A 988 -11.99 -21.71 45.70
C GLU A 988 -12.51 -20.41 45.07
N ALA A 989 -12.51 -20.37 43.74
CA ALA A 989 -13.16 -19.32 42.96
C ALA A 989 -14.38 -19.89 42.22
N LEU A 990 -15.53 -19.26 42.39
CA LEU A 990 -16.80 -19.63 41.79
C LEU A 990 -17.18 -18.59 40.73
N LEU A 991 -17.08 -18.99 39.46
CA LEU A 991 -17.37 -18.13 38.32
C LEU A 991 -18.66 -18.59 37.64
N PHE A 992 -19.59 -17.66 37.44
CA PHE A 992 -20.83 -17.89 36.70
C PHE A 992 -20.74 -17.19 35.36
N SER A 993 -20.39 -17.94 34.31
CA SER A 993 -20.10 -17.37 32.99
C SER A 993 -20.76 -18.16 31.87
N PRO A 994 -21.48 -17.51 30.94
CA PRO A 994 -21.96 -18.18 29.74
C PRO A 994 -20.79 -18.61 28.85
N LYS A 995 -21.03 -19.57 27.96
CA LYS A 995 -19.98 -20.14 27.11
C LYS A 995 -19.41 -19.11 26.14
N ARG A 996 -20.29 -18.31 25.52
CA ARG A 996 -19.98 -17.22 24.58
C ARG A 996 -19.01 -17.67 23.50
N ASP A 997 -19.49 -18.52 22.61
CA ASP A 997 -18.72 -19.22 21.59
C ASP A 997 -17.57 -20.06 22.21
N ASP A 998 -16.32 -19.67 21.97
CA ASP A 998 -15.11 -20.30 22.50
C ASP A 998 -14.44 -19.44 23.59
N SER A 999 -15.12 -18.41 24.10
CA SER A 999 -14.52 -17.46 25.06
C SER A 999 -14.27 -18.13 26.41
N LEU A 1000 -15.27 -18.80 26.98
CA LEU A 1000 -15.07 -19.51 28.24
C LEU A 1000 -14.01 -20.61 28.11
N ASP A 1001 -14.04 -21.38 27.02
CA ASP A 1001 -13.08 -22.45 26.74
C ASP A 1001 -11.64 -21.92 26.73
N LYS A 1002 -11.41 -20.74 26.13
CA LYS A 1002 -10.09 -20.07 26.11
C LYS A 1002 -9.64 -19.58 27.48
N PHE A 1003 -10.56 -19.05 28.29
CA PHE A 1003 -10.24 -18.65 29.66
C PHE A 1003 -9.80 -19.84 30.50
N LEU A 1004 -10.46 -20.98 30.35
CA LEU A 1004 -10.13 -22.21 31.08
C LEU A 1004 -8.74 -22.75 30.71
N LEU A 1005 -8.29 -22.61 29.46
CA LEU A 1005 -6.92 -22.91 29.06
C LEU A 1005 -5.90 -22.02 29.80
N GLU A 1006 -6.21 -20.75 30.03
CA GLU A 1006 -5.34 -19.84 30.80
C GLU A 1006 -5.34 -20.17 32.31
N VAL A 1007 -6.44 -20.70 32.84
CA VAL A 1007 -6.53 -21.22 34.22
C VAL A 1007 -5.61 -22.44 34.40
N GLU A 1008 -5.67 -23.41 33.48
CA GLU A 1008 -4.76 -24.56 33.46
C GLU A 1008 -3.30 -24.14 33.28
N ALA A 1009 -3.02 -23.23 32.35
CA ALA A 1009 -1.67 -22.69 32.13
C ALA A 1009 -1.13 -21.95 33.36
N SER A 1010 -2.02 -21.39 34.19
CA SER A 1010 -1.68 -20.77 35.46
C SER A 1010 -1.47 -21.78 36.60
N GLY A 1011 -1.60 -23.08 36.34
CA GLY A 1011 -1.36 -24.15 37.31
C GLY A 1011 -2.49 -24.33 38.33
N MET A 1012 -3.72 -23.95 37.98
CA MET A 1012 -4.92 -24.14 38.80
C MET A 1012 -5.81 -25.22 38.16
N HIS A 1013 -6.63 -25.88 38.97
CA HIS A 1013 -7.61 -26.86 38.52
C HIS A 1013 -8.99 -26.23 38.40
N PHE A 1014 -9.81 -26.71 37.46
CA PHE A 1014 -11.19 -26.26 37.34
C PHE A 1014 -12.17 -27.41 37.10
N THR A 1015 -13.43 -27.20 37.49
CA THR A 1015 -14.56 -28.07 37.16
C THR A 1015 -15.72 -27.23 36.63
N ILE A 1016 -16.41 -27.74 35.60
CA ILE A 1016 -17.59 -27.10 35.04
C ILE A 1016 -18.83 -27.91 35.41
N THR A 1017 -19.82 -27.25 36.00
CA THR A 1017 -21.13 -27.82 36.28
C THR A 1017 -22.17 -27.06 35.49
N GLU A 1018 -22.95 -27.77 34.65
CA GLU A 1018 -24.03 -27.17 33.88
C GLU A 1018 -25.30 -27.03 34.74
N ALA A 1019 -25.80 -28.13 35.31
CA ALA A 1019 -26.99 -28.10 36.17
C ALA A 1019 -26.62 -28.00 37.67
N TYR A 1020 -26.19 -26.81 38.10
CA TYR A 1020 -25.72 -26.55 39.48
C TYR A 1020 -26.83 -26.19 40.48
N ASP A 1021 -28.02 -25.83 40.03
CA ASP A 1021 -29.17 -25.52 40.88
C ASP A 1021 -30.49 -25.96 40.20
N ALA A 1022 -31.39 -26.57 40.96
CA ALA A 1022 -32.62 -27.18 40.43
C ALA A 1022 -33.62 -26.13 39.91
N GLU A 1023 -33.74 -24.97 40.58
CA GLU A 1023 -34.67 -23.92 40.18
C GLU A 1023 -34.16 -23.15 38.95
N ILE A 1024 -32.86 -22.85 38.91
CA ILE A 1024 -32.22 -22.23 37.76
C ILE A 1024 -32.30 -23.16 36.53
N TRP A 1025 -32.00 -24.45 36.71
CA TRP A 1025 -32.11 -25.44 35.63
C TRP A 1025 -33.54 -25.60 35.13
N ARG A 1026 -34.53 -25.58 36.04
CA ARG A 1026 -35.95 -25.61 35.69
C ARG A 1026 -36.35 -24.39 34.85
N ARG A 1027 -35.94 -23.17 35.24
CA ARG A 1027 -36.22 -21.94 34.48
C ARG A 1027 -35.52 -21.95 33.12
N HIS A 1028 -34.26 -22.34 33.06
CA HIS A 1028 -33.50 -22.53 31.80
C HIS A 1028 -34.23 -23.49 30.84
N LYS A 1029 -34.63 -24.68 31.33
CA LYS A 1029 -35.40 -25.65 30.54
C LYS A 1029 -36.77 -25.12 30.10
N SER A 1030 -37.47 -24.38 30.97
CA SER A 1030 -38.76 -23.77 30.66
C SER A 1030 -38.64 -22.80 29.48
N ILE A 1031 -37.64 -21.91 29.53
CA ILE A 1031 -37.38 -20.91 28.47
C ILE A 1031 -37.01 -21.60 27.15
N ILE A 1032 -36.12 -22.61 27.17
CA ILE A 1032 -35.76 -23.38 25.96
C ILE A 1032 -36.96 -24.14 25.37
N ASN A 1033 -37.88 -24.62 26.22
CA ASN A 1033 -39.03 -25.42 25.79
C ASN A 1033 -40.27 -24.59 25.41
N GLY A 1034 -40.12 -23.27 25.21
CA GLY A 1034 -41.16 -22.41 24.63
C GLY A 1034 -41.84 -21.44 25.60
N ASP A 1035 -41.28 -21.20 26.80
CA ASP A 1035 -41.65 -20.04 27.62
C ASP A 1035 -41.03 -18.75 27.03
N TYR A 1036 -41.89 -17.85 26.56
CA TYR A 1036 -41.49 -16.59 25.92
C TYR A 1036 -41.26 -15.44 26.91
N SER A 1037 -41.17 -15.71 28.22
CA SER A 1037 -40.85 -14.71 29.26
C SER A 1037 -39.51 -13.99 29.03
N TRP A 1038 -38.59 -14.62 28.30
CA TRP A 1038 -37.33 -14.02 27.84
C TRP A 1038 -37.15 -14.23 26.32
N PRO A 1039 -37.69 -13.33 25.48
CA PRO A 1039 -37.82 -13.53 24.02
C PRO A 1039 -36.51 -13.70 23.23
N ASN A 1040 -35.37 -13.25 23.78
CA ASN A 1040 -34.04 -13.30 23.16
C ASN A 1040 -33.09 -14.27 23.87
N TYR A 1041 -33.62 -15.21 24.65
CA TYR A 1041 -32.79 -16.13 25.38
C TYR A 1041 -32.01 -17.06 24.44
N GLU A 1042 -30.69 -16.94 24.45
CA GLU A 1042 -29.78 -17.81 23.72
C GLU A 1042 -28.87 -18.51 24.73
N PRO A 1043 -28.94 -19.85 24.89
CA PRO A 1043 -28.21 -20.55 25.95
C PRO A 1043 -26.72 -20.24 25.98
N ASP A 1044 -26.07 -20.18 24.82
CA ASP A 1044 -24.65 -19.87 24.69
C ASP A 1044 -24.26 -18.48 25.26
N HIS A 1045 -25.19 -17.52 25.21
CA HIS A 1045 -24.96 -16.13 25.59
C HIS A 1045 -25.63 -15.70 26.91
N CYS A 1046 -26.62 -16.47 27.39
CA CYS A 1046 -27.47 -16.10 28.52
C CYS A 1046 -27.46 -17.12 29.66
N TYR A 1047 -27.07 -18.38 29.43
CA TYR A 1047 -26.99 -19.38 30.50
C TYR A 1047 -25.59 -19.41 31.11
N PRO A 1048 -25.40 -18.95 32.36
CA PRO A 1048 -24.10 -19.06 33.01
C PRO A 1048 -23.83 -20.50 33.42
N LEU A 1049 -22.65 -21.02 33.08
CA LEU A 1049 -22.12 -22.26 33.62
C LEU A 1049 -21.41 -21.96 34.94
N LEU A 1050 -21.50 -22.89 35.91
CA LEU A 1050 -20.72 -22.80 37.15
C LEU A 1050 -19.32 -23.37 36.88
N VAL A 1051 -18.31 -22.52 37.03
CA VAL A 1051 -16.91 -22.88 36.97
C VAL A 1051 -16.31 -22.74 38.36
N SER A 1052 -15.96 -23.85 39.00
CA SER A 1052 -15.19 -23.84 40.25
C SER A 1052 -13.71 -23.99 39.92
N ILE A 1053 -12.88 -23.11 40.47
CA ILE A 1053 -11.42 -23.06 40.27
C ILE A 1053 -10.73 -23.18 41.61
N THR A 1054 -9.75 -24.08 41.71
CA THR A 1054 -8.94 -24.32 42.91
C THR A 1054 -7.44 -24.28 42.57
N ARG A 1055 -6.63 -23.89 43.55
CA ARG A 1055 -5.17 -23.82 43.41
C ARG A 1055 -4.51 -25.20 43.45
#